data_AF-A0A9Q8ZF92-F1
#
_entry.id   AF-A0A9Q8ZF92-F1
#
_cell.length_a   1.000
_cell.length_b   1.000
_cell.length_c   1.000
_cell.angle_alpha   90.00
_cell.angle_beta   90.00
_cell.angle_gamma   90.00
#
_symmetry.space_group_name_H-M   'P 1'
#
loop_
_entity.id
_entity.type
_entity.pdbx_description
1 polymer ?
#
loop_
_entity_poly.entity_id
_entity_poly.type
_entity_poly.pdbx_seq_one_letter_code
_entity_poly.pdbx_strand_id
1 'polypeptide(L)'
;MLLFAQNALASKSDIRFNHIQVVGTHNSYHREVSLAERKAFESAMPSPQDYYYSHAELHNQLEYQSVRSFELDLHSDENGGLYYPPWIWKNASLTNATTPFDGEILKKPGIKVFHVTDLDPDAVCHTFIDCLQQIKTWSDAHPHHIPITIDLELKTDAPVCNYGGVCPGEATNWTLPRLLNVDAEILSVFPRKQLLRPDDVRKPGLTLEQSILKHGWPTLDSVRGRILFYFDNDPKPSDPNSPRQLYTAGAPSLQNRTVFTNALEGSPDAAFIKYNEPRGANNTATIQRLVRKGYLVRTRADVPLDTVLKRSTEMREAAFGSGAQIGWLTRQETGIMYQIGNIYGITAIAVIGGGLFGFDISSMSAILPTQQYRCYFNQGPLGPPFTGPEDACSGPTANVQGGITAAMPGGSFIGALVSGYLTDKLGRRRAIQIGCLIWIIGSVISCAAQNIGMLIVGRFINGLSVGICSAQVPVYVSELAPPSRRGRVVGSQQWAITWGILIMFYISYGCTFLDGPKAFRVPWALQMIPAIFLAIGLVFLPESPRWLARHDRWEETAAVLTLVHGKGDPNSPFVKLEMDEIRQAIEFERQNADVSFMELFKPNMINRLHIGVFTQIWSQLTGMNVMMYYITYVFGMAGLTGNINLVSSSIQYIINVLMTVPALLFMDRWGRRPMFVIGAVLMMTWMFANAGLMASYGRPAPPGGLNNIAEQSWEISGAPAKAVIACTYLFVASYAPTWGPASWVYPPEIFPLRIRGKAVALSTSANWIFNFALSYFVPPAFVNIQWKVYLVFGCFCAAMAVHTFFLFPETAGKTLEDVEEMFMRGIPAYKTKVEYSSTRNAERGQFESKKGLEQSPERVEDAAQKV
;
A
#
# COMPACT_ATOMS: atom_id res chain seq x y z
N MET A 1 31.08 24.42 6.77
CA MET A 1 29.71 24.26 6.24
C MET A 1 29.64 22.85 5.69
N LEU A 2 29.24 21.87 6.51
CA LEU A 2 29.15 20.46 6.14
C LEU A 2 27.81 20.25 5.40
N LEU A 3 27.82 19.50 4.29
CA LEU A 3 26.65 19.24 3.46
C LEU A 3 25.91 17.99 3.96
N PHE A 4 24.60 18.12 4.20
CA PHE A 4 23.70 16.99 4.43
C PHE A 4 23.46 16.28 3.09
N ALA A 5 24.03 15.09 2.91
CA ALA A 5 24.01 14.38 1.63
C ALA A 5 22.87 13.36 1.58
N GLN A 6 21.61 13.81 1.46
CA GLN A 6 20.49 12.89 1.20
C GLN A 6 20.35 12.52 -0.29
N ASN A 7 20.88 13.32 -1.24
CA ASN A 7 20.94 12.99 -2.68
C ASN A 7 21.74 14.05 -3.48
N ALA A 8 22.83 14.58 -2.92
CA ALA A 8 23.55 15.69 -3.55
C ALA A 8 24.45 15.20 -4.72
N LEU A 9 23.95 15.35 -5.95
CA LEU A 9 24.76 15.55 -7.16
C LEU A 9 25.43 16.93 -7.10
N ALA A 10 26.38 17.14 -6.19
CA ALA A 10 27.16 18.36 -6.13
C ALA A 10 28.58 18.10 -6.65
N SER A 11 28.85 18.43 -7.91
CA SER A 11 30.18 18.44 -8.50
C SER A 11 30.96 19.68 -8.04
N LYS A 12 31.60 19.60 -6.86
CA LYS A 12 32.70 20.51 -6.52
C LYS A 12 33.91 19.63 -6.20
N SER A 13 34.96 19.78 -7.01
CA SER A 13 36.20 18.99 -7.00
C SER A 13 36.96 18.90 -5.67
N ASP A 14 36.57 19.71 -4.67
CA ASP A 14 37.32 19.91 -3.44
C ASP A 14 36.66 19.26 -2.20
N ILE A 15 35.48 18.62 -2.35
CA ILE A 15 34.81 17.94 -1.23
C ILE A 15 35.55 16.63 -0.93
N ARG A 16 35.92 16.42 0.34
CA ARG A 16 36.58 15.20 0.83
C ARG A 16 35.60 14.30 1.55
N PHE A 17 35.94 13.03 1.67
CA PHE A 17 35.11 12.03 2.34
C PHE A 17 34.72 12.43 3.77
N ASN A 18 35.64 13.00 4.56
CA ASN A 18 35.36 13.45 5.93
C ASN A 18 34.64 14.82 6.00
N HIS A 19 34.19 15.39 4.88
CA HIS A 19 33.40 16.62 4.83
C HIS A 19 31.88 16.37 4.67
N ILE A 20 31.45 15.12 4.55
CA ILE A 20 30.02 14.76 4.51
C ILE A 20 29.57 14.24 5.87
N GLN A 21 28.29 14.44 6.18
CA GLN A 21 27.63 13.78 7.30
C GLN A 21 26.67 12.74 6.75
N VAL A 22 26.68 11.54 7.36
CA VAL A 22 25.82 10.42 7.03
C VAL A 22 25.04 9.94 8.23
N VAL A 23 23.89 9.33 7.96
CA VAL A 23 23.06 8.65 8.95
C VAL A 23 23.43 7.17 8.97
N GLY A 24 23.66 6.64 10.18
CA GLY A 24 23.84 5.21 10.43
C GLY A 24 22.76 4.61 11.32
N THR A 25 22.62 3.28 11.30
CA THR A 25 21.65 2.52 12.13
C THR A 25 22.34 1.57 13.11
N HIS A 26 22.17 1.77 14.42
CA HIS A 26 22.86 0.95 15.43
C HIS A 26 22.34 -0.49 15.39
N ASN A 27 23.20 -1.49 15.56
CA ASN A 27 22.85 -2.91 15.39
C ASN A 27 22.02 -3.17 14.12
N SER A 28 22.54 -2.78 12.96
CA SER A 28 21.76 -2.67 11.73
C SER A 28 21.11 -3.97 11.27
N TYR A 29 21.55 -5.10 11.82
CA TYR A 29 21.10 -6.45 11.50
C TYR A 29 19.98 -6.95 12.42
N HIS A 30 19.69 -6.24 13.51
CA HIS A 30 18.88 -6.73 14.63
C HIS A 30 17.43 -7.04 14.24
N ARG A 31 16.95 -8.20 14.68
CA ARG A 31 15.54 -8.62 14.63
C ARG A 31 15.01 -8.77 16.06
N GLU A 32 13.76 -8.38 16.29
CA GLU A 32 13.11 -8.54 17.59
C GLU A 32 12.89 -10.04 17.84
N VAL A 33 13.19 -10.50 19.06
CA VAL A 33 12.96 -11.89 19.47
C VAL A 33 11.52 -12.33 19.20
N SER A 34 11.35 -13.56 18.70
CA SER A 34 10.02 -14.05 18.36
C SER A 34 9.11 -14.19 19.59
N LEU A 35 7.79 -14.20 19.37
CA LEU A 35 6.82 -14.38 20.46
C LEU A 35 7.02 -15.72 21.20
N ALA A 36 7.52 -16.75 20.51
CA ALA A 36 7.82 -18.05 21.11
C ALA A 36 9.04 -18.00 22.04
N GLU A 37 10.02 -17.14 21.73
CA GLU A 37 11.25 -16.95 22.49
C GLU A 37 11.11 -15.93 23.63
N ARG A 38 10.15 -15.01 23.52
CA ARG A 38 10.00 -13.84 24.39
C ARG A 38 10.04 -14.15 25.88
N LYS A 39 9.34 -15.20 26.33
CA LYS A 39 9.33 -15.58 27.75
C LYS A 39 10.72 -16.02 28.24
N ALA A 40 11.45 -16.77 27.42
CA ALA A 40 12.82 -17.18 27.73
C ALA A 40 13.76 -15.97 27.74
N PHE A 41 13.62 -15.05 26.78
CA PHE A 41 14.39 -13.81 26.72
C PHE A 41 14.17 -12.92 27.96
N GLU A 42 12.90 -12.63 28.29
CA GLU A 42 12.53 -11.80 29.45
C GLU A 42 13.00 -12.40 30.79
N SER A 43 13.17 -13.72 30.86
CA SER A 43 13.67 -14.39 32.08
C SER A 43 15.17 -14.22 32.32
N ALA A 44 15.94 -13.97 31.26
CA ALA A 44 17.40 -13.91 31.30
C ALA A 44 17.96 -12.50 31.09
N MET A 45 17.16 -11.58 30.55
CA MET A 45 17.61 -10.23 30.22
C MET A 45 17.13 -9.19 31.26
N PRO A 46 18.00 -8.34 31.83
CA PRO A 46 17.61 -7.33 32.82
C PRO A 46 16.69 -6.23 32.29
N SER A 47 16.84 -5.86 31.01
CA SER A 47 16.07 -4.80 30.34
C SER A 47 15.62 -5.26 28.94
N PRO A 48 14.73 -6.28 28.84
CA PRO A 48 14.37 -6.87 27.56
C PRO A 48 13.69 -5.87 26.61
N GLN A 49 13.02 -4.84 27.17
CA GLN A 49 12.37 -3.80 26.39
C GLN A 49 13.31 -2.98 25.49
N ASP A 50 14.61 -2.91 25.81
CA ASP A 50 15.59 -2.17 25.00
C ASP A 50 15.90 -2.89 23.68
N TYR A 51 15.42 -4.13 23.52
CA TYR A 51 15.64 -5.03 22.39
C TYR A 51 14.35 -5.28 21.59
N TYR A 52 13.26 -4.55 21.89
CA TYR A 52 11.97 -4.68 21.19
C TYR A 52 11.90 -3.77 19.97
N TYR A 53 12.85 -3.95 19.05
CA TYR A 53 12.91 -3.25 17.77
C TYR A 53 13.49 -4.17 16.69
N SER A 54 13.29 -3.82 15.43
CA SER A 54 13.86 -4.56 14.29
C SER A 54 14.28 -3.59 13.21
N HIS A 55 15.37 -3.93 12.52
CA HIS A 55 15.76 -3.27 11.30
C HIS A 55 15.24 -4.00 10.06
N ALA A 56 15.06 -3.25 8.98
CA ALA A 56 14.88 -3.84 7.66
C ALA A 56 16.18 -4.49 7.19
N GLU A 57 16.10 -5.36 6.17
CA GLU A 57 17.30 -5.89 5.50
C GLU A 57 18.28 -4.78 5.10
N LEU A 58 19.59 -5.05 5.13
CA LEU A 58 20.63 -4.02 4.96
C LEU A 58 20.50 -3.28 3.62
N HIS A 59 20.14 -3.98 2.54
CA HIS A 59 19.91 -3.39 1.24
C HIS A 59 18.67 -2.46 1.20
N ASN A 60 17.62 -2.78 1.98
CA ASN A 60 16.43 -1.93 2.10
C ASN A 60 16.72 -0.67 2.91
N GLN A 61 17.60 -0.75 3.90
CA GLN A 61 18.08 0.42 4.62
C GLN A 61 18.87 1.37 3.69
N LEU A 62 19.70 0.81 2.79
CA LEU A 62 20.41 1.60 1.77
C LEU A 62 19.44 2.28 0.79
N GLU A 63 18.47 1.53 0.25
CA GLU A 63 17.57 1.95 -0.82
C GLU A 63 16.48 2.91 -0.33
N TYR A 64 15.76 2.53 0.73
CA TYR A 64 14.53 3.18 1.13
C TYR A 64 14.70 4.10 2.34
N GLN A 65 15.70 3.82 3.19
CA GLN A 65 16.00 4.62 4.39
C GLN A 65 17.20 5.55 4.18
N SER A 66 17.87 5.52 3.02
CA SER A 66 19.05 6.37 2.76
C SER A 66 20.15 6.25 3.84
N VAL A 67 20.23 5.11 4.52
CA VAL A 67 21.30 4.81 5.49
C VAL A 67 22.61 4.66 4.73
N ARG A 68 23.71 5.16 5.29
CA ARG A 68 25.05 5.05 4.68
C ARG A 68 26.13 4.61 5.68
N SER A 69 25.72 4.20 6.88
CA SER A 69 26.60 3.59 7.87
C SER A 69 25.89 2.44 8.58
N PHE A 70 26.56 1.29 8.76
CA PHE A 70 25.98 0.09 9.40
C PHE A 70 26.85 -0.45 10.52
N GLU A 71 26.25 -0.86 11.62
CA GLU A 71 26.92 -1.42 12.80
C GLU A 71 26.59 -2.90 12.87
N LEU A 72 27.63 -3.73 12.80
CA LEU A 72 27.56 -5.18 12.81
C LEU A 72 28.33 -5.71 14.02
N ASP A 73 27.63 -6.50 14.83
CA ASP A 73 28.21 -7.16 15.98
C ASP A 73 28.75 -8.51 15.53
N LEU A 74 30.07 -8.67 15.66
CA LEU A 74 30.77 -9.84 15.17
C LEU A 74 31.07 -10.80 16.32
N HIS A 75 30.81 -12.08 16.06
CA HIS A 75 31.08 -13.19 16.95
C HIS A 75 31.95 -14.23 16.23
N SER A 76 33.07 -14.62 16.84
CA SER A 76 34.03 -15.53 16.19
C SER A 76 33.60 -16.99 16.35
N ASP A 77 33.46 -17.70 15.23
CA ASP A 77 33.15 -19.15 15.21
C ASP A 77 33.94 -19.86 14.09
N GLU A 78 35.25 -20.03 14.28
CA GLU A 78 36.16 -20.56 13.25
C GLU A 78 35.81 -21.98 12.79
N ASN A 79 35.25 -22.81 13.67
CA ASN A 79 34.91 -24.20 13.36
C ASN A 79 33.43 -24.38 13.01
N GLY A 80 32.58 -23.40 13.34
CA GLY A 80 31.14 -23.49 13.18
C GLY A 80 30.47 -24.27 14.31
N GLY A 81 29.26 -23.86 14.66
CA GLY A 81 28.41 -24.55 15.62
C GLY A 81 28.62 -24.16 17.08
N LEU A 82 29.51 -23.20 17.37
CA LEU A 82 29.72 -22.71 18.73
C LEU A 82 28.43 -22.17 19.34
N TYR A 83 27.65 -21.46 18.54
CA TYR A 83 26.40 -20.83 18.94
C TYR A 83 25.15 -21.68 18.63
N TYR A 84 25.32 -22.97 18.30
CA TYR A 84 24.21 -23.85 17.93
C TYR A 84 24.09 -25.09 18.86
N PRO A 85 22.87 -25.46 19.29
CA PRO A 85 21.68 -24.62 19.28
C PRO A 85 21.79 -23.56 20.39
N PRO A 86 21.33 -22.31 20.14
CA PRO A 86 21.43 -21.25 21.12
C PRO A 86 20.59 -21.56 22.37
N TRP A 87 21.03 -21.07 23.52
CA TRP A 87 20.36 -21.33 24.80
C TRP A 87 18.87 -20.96 24.78
N ILE A 88 18.51 -19.82 24.17
CA ILE A 88 17.13 -19.34 24.14
C ILE A 88 16.18 -20.36 23.49
N TRP A 89 16.61 -21.09 22.45
CA TRP A 89 15.81 -22.13 21.81
C TRP A 89 15.62 -23.35 22.71
N LYS A 90 16.68 -23.75 23.43
CA LYS A 90 16.60 -24.85 24.40
C LYS A 90 15.61 -24.51 25.52
N ASN A 91 15.68 -23.30 26.06
CA ASN A 91 14.83 -22.85 27.15
C ASN A 91 13.37 -22.63 26.71
N ALA A 92 13.15 -22.15 25.48
CA ALA A 92 11.83 -22.03 24.88
C ALA A 92 11.26 -23.35 24.32
N SER A 93 12.00 -24.47 24.43
CA SER A 93 11.61 -25.80 23.92
C SER A 93 11.26 -25.80 22.43
N LEU A 94 12.00 -25.02 21.63
CA LEU A 94 11.77 -24.92 20.19
C LEU A 94 12.33 -26.12 19.43
N THR A 95 11.65 -26.50 18.35
CA THR A 95 12.10 -27.47 17.35
C THR A 95 12.53 -26.75 16.08
N ASN A 96 13.27 -27.39 15.17
CA ASN A 96 13.63 -26.78 13.87
C ASN A 96 12.42 -26.29 13.05
N ALA A 97 11.20 -26.80 13.31
CA ALA A 97 9.98 -26.34 12.63
C ALA A 97 9.37 -25.06 13.26
N THR A 98 9.83 -24.67 14.46
CA THR A 98 9.27 -23.55 15.24
C THR A 98 10.33 -22.50 15.58
N THR A 99 11.57 -22.66 15.12
CA THR A 99 12.63 -21.65 15.26
C THR A 99 12.39 -20.50 14.29
N PRO A 100 12.78 -19.25 14.65
CA PRO A 100 12.56 -18.07 13.80
C PRO A 100 13.32 -18.13 12.46
N PHE A 101 14.39 -18.92 12.38
CA PHE A 101 15.15 -19.17 11.16
C PHE A 101 15.76 -20.58 11.15
N ASP A 102 16.35 -20.97 10.02
CA ASP A 102 17.07 -22.23 9.88
C ASP A 102 18.43 -22.18 10.60
N GLY A 103 18.50 -22.80 11.78
CA GLY A 103 19.69 -22.80 12.62
C GLY A 103 20.90 -23.54 12.06
N GLU A 104 20.79 -24.31 10.97
CA GLU A 104 21.96 -24.93 10.31
C GLU A 104 22.98 -23.88 9.85
N ILE A 105 22.56 -22.63 9.63
CA ILE A 105 23.46 -21.51 9.31
C ILE A 105 24.48 -21.23 10.42
N LEU A 106 24.12 -21.46 11.68
CA LEU A 106 25.00 -21.27 12.83
C LEU A 106 26.06 -22.37 12.93
N LYS A 107 25.81 -23.55 12.35
CA LYS A 107 26.80 -24.64 12.29
C LYS A 107 27.91 -24.43 11.27
N LYS A 108 27.73 -23.52 10.31
CA LYS A 108 28.75 -23.26 9.29
C LYS A 108 29.97 -22.58 9.93
N PRO A 109 31.21 -22.88 9.51
CA PRO A 109 32.37 -22.11 9.91
C PRO A 109 32.27 -20.63 9.50
N GLY A 110 32.89 -19.74 10.27
CA GLY A 110 33.03 -18.31 9.95
C GLY A 110 32.38 -17.37 10.97
N ILE A 111 32.52 -16.06 10.76
CA ILE A 111 32.05 -15.04 11.69
C ILE A 111 30.50 -14.97 11.68
N LYS A 112 29.91 -14.94 12.87
CA LYS A 112 28.46 -14.79 13.08
C LYS A 112 28.09 -13.35 13.40
N VAL A 113 26.84 -13.01 13.10
CA VAL A 113 26.29 -11.68 13.34
C VAL A 113 24.99 -11.82 14.12
N PHE A 114 25.00 -11.29 15.34
CA PHE A 114 23.84 -11.19 16.24
C PHE A 114 24.21 -10.34 17.46
N HIS A 115 23.21 -9.88 18.21
CA HIS A 115 23.42 -8.81 19.20
C HIS A 115 23.89 -9.33 20.56
N VAL A 116 23.24 -10.38 21.08
CA VAL A 116 23.57 -10.95 22.38
C VAL A 116 23.73 -12.46 22.26
N THR A 117 24.90 -12.96 22.68
CA THR A 117 25.22 -14.39 22.65
C THR A 117 24.13 -15.20 23.35
N ASP A 118 23.63 -16.21 22.63
CA ASP A 118 22.64 -17.19 23.08
C ASP A 118 21.23 -16.69 23.44
N LEU A 119 21.02 -15.38 23.49
CA LEU A 119 19.75 -14.75 23.88
C LEU A 119 19.02 -14.11 22.70
N ASP A 120 19.76 -13.59 21.73
CA ASP A 120 19.18 -12.87 20.61
C ASP A 120 19.91 -13.24 19.31
N PRO A 121 19.77 -14.50 18.85
CA PRO A 121 20.55 -15.03 17.72
C PRO A 121 19.94 -14.68 16.36
N ASP A 122 18.74 -14.09 16.32
CA ASP A 122 18.06 -13.78 15.06
C ASP A 122 18.51 -12.42 14.49
N ALA A 123 18.67 -12.39 13.18
CA ALA A 123 19.21 -11.25 12.46
C ALA A 123 18.70 -11.27 11.01
N VAL A 124 18.71 -10.11 10.36
CA VAL A 124 18.46 -9.99 8.91
C VAL A 124 19.50 -10.78 8.07
N CYS A 125 20.67 -11.04 8.66
CA CYS A 125 21.75 -11.82 8.09
C CYS A 125 22.56 -12.46 9.24
N HIS A 126 22.74 -13.78 9.24
CA HIS A 126 23.30 -14.51 10.39
C HIS A 126 24.81 -14.75 10.32
N THR A 127 25.42 -14.52 9.15
CA THR A 127 26.88 -14.62 8.95
C THR A 127 27.42 -13.32 8.40
N PHE A 128 28.68 -13.01 8.71
CA PHE A 128 29.29 -11.77 8.25
C PHE A 128 29.33 -11.68 6.72
N ILE A 129 29.71 -12.77 6.04
CA ILE A 129 29.68 -12.85 4.58
C ILE A 129 28.28 -12.57 4.01
N ASP A 130 27.23 -13.11 4.61
CA ASP A 130 25.85 -12.88 4.15
C ASP A 130 25.46 -11.40 4.28
N CYS A 131 25.75 -10.77 5.42
CA CYS A 131 25.56 -9.33 5.61
C CYS A 131 26.31 -8.50 4.55
N LEU A 132 27.57 -8.85 4.26
CA LEU A 132 28.37 -8.17 3.25
C LEU A 132 27.82 -8.38 1.83
N GLN A 133 27.27 -9.56 1.52
CA GLN A 133 26.67 -9.85 0.22
C GLN A 133 25.41 -9.02 -0.04
N GLN A 134 24.59 -8.77 0.99
CA GLN A 134 23.45 -7.86 0.86
C GLN A 134 23.91 -6.45 0.45
N ILE A 135 24.91 -5.90 1.15
CA ILE A 135 25.46 -4.58 0.87
C ILE A 135 26.11 -4.55 -0.51
N LYS A 136 26.86 -5.60 -0.87
CA LYS A 136 27.53 -5.72 -2.17
C LYS A 136 26.54 -5.70 -3.32
N THR A 137 25.47 -6.49 -3.21
CA THR A 137 24.44 -6.59 -4.26
C THR A 137 23.85 -5.20 -4.56
N TRP A 138 23.56 -4.43 -3.51
CA TRP A 138 23.08 -3.04 -3.68
C TRP A 138 24.18 -2.11 -4.22
N SER A 139 25.41 -2.21 -3.72
CA SER A 139 26.55 -1.38 -4.12
C SER A 139 26.87 -1.55 -5.61
N ASP A 140 26.88 -2.78 -6.12
CA ASP A 140 27.12 -3.10 -7.53
C ASP A 140 26.03 -2.52 -8.45
N ALA A 141 24.77 -2.48 -7.98
CA ALA A 141 23.67 -1.85 -8.69
C ALA A 141 23.74 -0.31 -8.67
N HIS A 142 24.51 0.27 -7.73
CA HIS A 142 24.61 1.72 -7.49
C HIS A 142 26.06 2.22 -7.49
N PRO A 143 26.85 2.03 -8.58
CA PRO A 143 28.30 2.23 -8.58
C PRO A 143 28.77 3.66 -8.24
N HIS A 144 27.87 4.65 -8.24
CA HIS A 144 28.16 6.05 -7.92
C HIS A 144 27.69 6.49 -6.52
N HIS A 145 27.27 5.55 -5.67
CA HIS A 145 26.86 5.86 -4.30
C HIS A 145 28.01 6.53 -3.52
N ILE A 146 27.68 7.41 -2.57
CA ILE A 146 28.68 7.94 -1.64
C ILE A 146 29.23 6.79 -0.78
N PRO A 147 30.47 6.89 -0.24
CA PRO A 147 31.06 5.77 0.48
C PRO A 147 30.18 5.29 1.63
N ILE A 148 30.07 3.97 1.78
CA ILE A 148 29.35 3.33 2.89
C ILE A 148 30.37 2.99 3.97
N THR A 149 30.05 3.31 5.23
CA THR A 149 30.86 2.93 6.37
C THR A 149 30.27 1.73 7.09
N ILE A 150 31.10 0.78 7.51
CA ILE A 150 30.67 -0.38 8.27
C ILE A 150 31.49 -0.43 9.56
N ASP A 151 30.78 -0.27 10.66
CA ASP A 151 31.23 -0.34 12.03
C ASP A 151 31.17 -1.80 12.47
N LEU A 152 32.28 -2.31 13.00
CA LEU A 152 32.43 -3.70 13.41
C LEU A 152 32.66 -3.74 14.92
N GLU A 153 31.63 -4.09 15.69
CA GLU A 153 31.76 -4.31 17.13
C GLU A 153 32.16 -5.77 17.37
N LEU A 154 33.38 -6.00 17.85
CA LEU A 154 33.85 -7.35 18.19
C LEU A 154 33.29 -7.74 19.56
N LYS A 155 32.31 -8.63 19.57
CA LYS A 155 31.59 -9.02 20.78
C LYS A 155 32.33 -10.05 21.60
N THR A 156 32.10 -9.97 22.90
CA THR A 156 32.68 -10.82 23.93
C THR A 156 31.69 -11.07 25.07
N ASP A 157 30.40 -10.89 24.84
CA ASP A 157 29.37 -11.15 25.84
C ASP A 157 29.02 -12.64 25.87
N ALA A 158 28.73 -13.14 27.07
CA ALA A 158 28.34 -14.53 27.32
C ALA A 158 27.41 -14.59 28.56
N PRO A 159 26.24 -13.92 28.50
CA PRO A 159 25.41 -13.64 29.69
C PRO A 159 24.80 -14.91 30.31
N VAL A 160 24.64 -15.98 29.53
CA VAL A 160 23.98 -17.21 29.95
C VAL A 160 24.91 -18.42 30.13
N CYS A 161 26.23 -18.19 30.25
CA CYS A 161 27.20 -19.24 30.56
C CYS A 161 26.80 -20.06 31.80
N ASN A 162 26.32 -19.40 32.87
CA ASN A 162 25.85 -20.06 34.10
C ASN A 162 24.61 -20.95 33.90
N TYR A 163 23.91 -20.82 32.77
CA TYR A 163 22.72 -21.58 32.41
C TYR A 163 22.99 -22.62 31.31
N GLY A 164 24.26 -22.92 31.02
CA GLY A 164 24.66 -23.90 30.00
C GLY A 164 24.69 -23.36 28.57
N GLY A 165 24.72 -22.03 28.41
CA GLY A 165 25.10 -21.37 27.15
C GLY A 165 26.63 -21.30 26.97
N VAL A 166 27.05 -20.65 25.90
CA VAL A 166 28.46 -20.41 25.55
C VAL A 166 29.13 -19.59 26.66
N CYS A 167 30.34 -20.01 27.03
CA CYS A 167 31.11 -19.39 28.09
C CYS A 167 32.24 -18.50 27.57
N PRO A 168 32.73 -17.54 28.39
CA PRO A 168 33.66 -16.53 27.94
C PRO A 168 34.96 -17.06 27.30
N GLY A 169 35.46 -18.23 27.71
CA GLY A 169 36.71 -18.79 27.15
C GLY A 169 36.66 -19.04 25.63
N GLU A 170 35.49 -19.40 25.10
CA GLU A 170 35.30 -19.70 23.66
C GLU A 170 34.75 -18.49 22.90
N ALA A 171 33.79 -17.75 23.49
CA ALA A 171 33.16 -16.57 22.89
C ALA A 171 34.03 -15.30 22.90
N THR A 172 34.95 -15.11 23.86
CA THR A 172 35.66 -13.83 24.05
C THR A 172 37.08 -13.77 23.50
N ASN A 173 37.60 -14.89 23.00
CA ASN A 173 39.01 -15.00 22.66
C ASN A 173 39.32 -14.43 21.26
N TRP A 174 39.25 -13.11 21.12
CA TRP A 174 39.75 -12.41 19.92
C TRP A 174 41.28 -12.43 19.92
N THR A 175 41.85 -13.28 19.06
CA THR A 175 43.29 -13.34 18.81
C THR A 175 43.63 -12.59 17.52
N LEU A 176 44.91 -12.26 17.30
CA LEU A 176 45.33 -11.64 16.04
C LEU A 176 44.88 -12.46 14.81
N PRO A 177 45.06 -13.81 14.73
CA PRO A 177 44.52 -14.60 13.63
C PRO A 177 43.01 -14.42 13.38
N ARG A 178 42.19 -14.40 14.44
CA ARG A 178 40.74 -14.16 14.33
C ARG A 178 40.41 -12.77 13.81
N LEU A 179 41.14 -11.75 14.25
CA LEU A 179 41.01 -10.39 13.72
C LEU A 179 41.41 -10.32 12.23
N LEU A 180 42.43 -11.06 11.81
CA LEU A 180 42.81 -11.15 10.39
C LEU A 180 41.83 -11.98 9.56
N ASN A 181 41.05 -12.85 10.19
CA ASN A 181 39.95 -13.52 9.51
C ASN A 181 38.84 -12.53 9.13
N VAL A 182 38.62 -11.46 9.91
CA VAL A 182 37.71 -10.36 9.52
C VAL A 182 38.16 -9.74 8.19
N ASP A 183 39.45 -9.42 8.05
CA ASP A 183 40.03 -8.95 6.78
C ASP A 183 39.83 -9.94 5.64
N ALA A 184 40.04 -11.24 5.91
CA ALA A 184 39.91 -12.30 4.91
C ALA A 184 38.46 -12.43 4.41
N GLU A 185 37.47 -12.41 5.31
CA GLU A 185 36.06 -12.46 4.94
C GLU A 185 35.63 -11.20 4.16
N ILE A 186 36.07 -10.01 4.56
CA ILE A 186 35.83 -8.77 3.79
C ILE A 186 36.39 -8.90 2.37
N LEU A 187 37.64 -9.35 2.23
CA LEU A 187 38.32 -9.48 0.94
C LEU A 187 37.75 -10.61 0.08
N SER A 188 37.04 -11.57 0.68
CA SER A 188 36.33 -12.64 -0.05
C SER A 188 35.07 -12.11 -0.77
N VAL A 189 34.45 -11.05 -0.23
CA VAL A 189 33.23 -10.45 -0.77
C VAL A 189 33.55 -9.22 -1.63
N PHE A 190 34.41 -8.33 -1.12
CA PHE A 190 34.75 -7.07 -1.78
C PHE A 190 36.16 -7.09 -2.37
N PRO A 191 36.31 -6.88 -3.69
CA PRO A 191 37.62 -6.65 -4.29
C PRO A 191 38.21 -5.35 -3.76
N ARG A 192 39.55 -5.29 -3.61
CA ARG A 192 40.28 -4.14 -3.05
C ARG A 192 39.92 -2.78 -3.69
N LYS A 193 39.51 -2.75 -4.96
CA LYS A 193 39.08 -1.53 -5.67
C LYS A 193 37.75 -0.93 -5.15
N GLN A 194 36.88 -1.77 -4.56
CA GLN A 194 35.63 -1.35 -3.92
C GLN A 194 35.82 -1.03 -2.44
N LEU A 195 37.05 -1.10 -1.92
CA LEU A 195 37.36 -0.77 -0.54
C LEU A 195 38.11 0.57 -0.48
N LEU A 196 37.86 1.31 0.59
CA LEU A 196 38.71 2.41 1.03
C LEU A 196 39.47 1.91 2.26
N ARG A 197 40.75 1.54 2.09
CA ARG A 197 41.60 0.93 3.12
C ARG A 197 42.59 1.94 3.71
N PRO A 198 43.18 1.66 4.89
CA PRO A 198 44.24 2.50 5.46
C PRO A 198 45.37 2.85 4.48
N ASP A 199 45.82 1.89 3.69
CA ASP A 199 46.89 2.10 2.69
C ASP A 199 46.50 3.07 1.57
N ASP A 200 45.21 3.18 1.24
CA ASP A 200 44.74 4.11 0.20
C ASP A 200 44.73 5.57 0.70
N VAL A 201 44.75 5.76 2.03
CA VAL A 201 44.79 7.07 2.70
C VAL A 201 46.23 7.47 3.04
N ARG A 202 47.05 6.51 3.47
CA ARG A 202 48.45 6.72 3.85
C ARG A 202 49.29 7.28 2.70
N LYS A 203 50.26 8.13 3.05
CA LYS A 203 51.30 8.60 2.14
C LYS A 203 52.65 7.98 2.49
N PRO A 204 53.52 7.70 1.49
CA PRO A 204 54.85 7.17 1.74
C PRO A 204 55.63 8.02 2.75
N GLY A 205 56.26 7.36 3.73
CA GLY A 205 57.07 8.01 4.77
C GLY A 205 56.29 8.70 5.90
N LEU A 206 54.96 8.65 5.89
CA LEU A 206 54.10 9.20 6.95
C LEU A 206 53.30 8.10 7.65
N THR A 207 52.94 8.34 8.91
CA THR A 207 51.88 7.55 9.55
C THR A 207 50.52 7.88 8.93
N LEU A 208 49.51 7.04 9.16
CA LEU A 208 48.13 7.26 8.75
C LEU A 208 47.59 8.58 9.31
N GLU A 209 47.83 8.84 10.60
CA GLU A 209 47.49 10.12 11.23
C GLU A 209 48.18 11.30 10.54
N GLN A 210 49.50 11.25 10.37
CA GLN A 210 50.24 12.32 9.71
C GLN A 210 49.75 12.54 8.27
N SER A 211 49.34 11.47 7.59
CA SER A 211 48.79 11.53 6.24
C SER A 211 47.46 12.30 6.22
N ILE A 212 46.53 12.00 7.14
CA ILE A 212 45.24 12.71 7.20
C ILE A 212 45.40 14.16 7.66
N LEU A 213 46.27 14.43 8.63
CA LEU A 213 46.47 15.79 9.17
C LEU A 213 47.16 16.71 8.15
N LYS A 214 48.07 16.17 7.33
CA LYS A 214 48.83 16.94 6.34
C LYS A 214 48.16 17.01 4.97
N HIS A 215 47.52 15.93 4.52
CA HIS A 215 46.99 15.81 3.16
C HIS A 215 45.47 15.67 3.08
N GLY A 216 44.78 15.49 4.21
CA GLY A 216 43.35 15.25 4.29
C GLY A 216 42.93 13.88 3.76
N TRP A 217 41.66 13.53 3.97
CA TRP A 217 41.06 12.34 3.38
C TRP A 217 40.92 12.45 1.84
N PRO A 218 40.83 11.33 1.10
CA PRO A 218 40.57 11.35 -0.33
C PRO A 218 39.32 12.18 -0.71
N THR A 219 39.32 12.72 -1.94
CA THR A 219 38.17 13.46 -2.47
C THR A 219 36.98 12.53 -2.62
N LEU A 220 35.77 13.04 -2.34
CA LEU A 220 34.53 12.24 -2.36
C LEU A 220 34.35 11.53 -3.70
N ASP A 221 34.61 12.23 -4.81
CA ASP A 221 34.47 11.66 -6.16
C ASP A 221 35.45 10.51 -6.43
N SER A 222 36.65 10.53 -5.81
CA SER A 222 37.63 9.45 -5.98
C SER A 222 37.26 8.15 -5.24
N VAL A 223 36.35 8.23 -4.27
CA VAL A 223 35.95 7.13 -3.39
C VAL A 223 34.49 6.72 -3.52
N ARG A 224 33.73 7.30 -4.47
CA ARG A 224 32.36 6.83 -4.77
C ARG A 224 32.35 5.34 -5.12
N GLY A 225 31.29 4.66 -4.72
CA GLY A 225 31.13 3.22 -4.90
C GLY A 225 32.03 2.36 -4.00
N ARG A 226 32.71 2.96 -3.01
CA ARG A 226 33.60 2.23 -2.10
C ARG A 226 33.02 2.09 -0.69
N ILE A 227 33.54 1.10 0.03
CA ILE A 227 33.15 0.76 1.39
C ILE A 227 34.36 0.88 2.31
N LEU A 228 34.16 1.46 3.49
CA LEU A 228 35.16 1.60 4.53
C LEU A 228 34.72 0.83 5.77
N PHE A 229 35.63 0.04 6.33
CA PHE A 229 35.38 -0.73 7.56
C PHE A 229 36.20 -0.17 8.71
N TYR A 230 35.64 -0.14 9.92
CA TYR A 230 36.38 0.19 11.12
C TYR A 230 35.88 -0.59 12.34
N PHE A 231 36.75 -0.82 13.33
CA PHE A 231 36.37 -1.46 14.59
C PHE A 231 35.76 -0.45 15.58
N ASP A 232 34.64 -0.80 16.21
CA ASP A 232 33.97 0.05 17.22
C ASP A 232 34.73 0.04 18.56
N ASN A 233 35.30 -1.12 18.93
CA ASN A 233 35.77 -1.40 20.28
C ASN A 233 36.67 -0.28 20.85
N ASP A 234 36.38 0.16 22.07
CA ASP A 234 37.11 1.28 22.68
C ASP A 234 38.60 0.96 22.87
N PRO A 235 39.50 1.93 22.61
CA PRO A 235 40.93 1.73 22.80
C PRO A 235 41.25 1.54 24.29
N LYS A 236 41.80 0.38 24.64
CA LYS A 236 42.28 0.06 26.00
C LYS A 236 43.81 -0.06 25.99
N PRO A 237 44.57 1.05 26.08
CA PRO A 237 46.02 1.02 25.95
C PRO A 237 46.73 0.21 27.05
N SER A 238 46.10 0.03 28.20
CA SER A 238 46.60 -0.81 29.29
C SER A 238 46.36 -2.31 29.09
N ASP A 239 45.55 -2.71 28.12
CA ASP A 239 45.19 -4.09 27.83
C ASP A 239 45.85 -4.56 26.52
N PRO A 240 46.96 -5.34 26.59
CA PRO A 240 47.67 -5.81 25.40
C PRO A 240 46.84 -6.78 24.55
N ASN A 241 45.78 -7.36 25.12
CA ASN A 241 44.88 -8.27 24.42
C ASN A 241 43.64 -7.56 23.86
N SER A 242 43.54 -6.24 24.02
CA SER A 242 42.45 -5.50 23.41
C SER A 242 42.53 -5.58 21.87
N PRO A 243 41.39 -5.64 21.17
CA PRO A 243 41.38 -5.84 19.72
C PRO A 243 42.26 -4.85 18.95
N ARG A 244 42.26 -3.57 19.35
CA ARG A 244 43.13 -2.56 18.75
C ARG A 244 44.63 -2.87 18.95
N GLN A 245 45.04 -3.25 20.15
CA GLN A 245 46.46 -3.54 20.44
C GLN A 245 46.93 -4.74 19.64
N LEU A 246 46.11 -5.79 19.57
CA LEU A 246 46.40 -6.97 18.75
C LEU A 246 46.49 -6.61 17.26
N TYR A 247 45.51 -5.86 16.73
CA TYR A 247 45.44 -5.55 15.30
C TYR A 247 46.56 -4.63 14.80
N THR A 248 47.00 -3.70 15.66
CA THR A 248 48.13 -2.78 15.41
C THR A 248 49.49 -3.39 15.72
N ALA A 249 49.54 -4.54 16.40
CA ALA A 249 50.79 -5.27 16.65
C ALA A 249 51.46 -5.66 15.32
N GLY A 250 52.69 -5.19 15.11
CA GLY A 250 53.44 -5.38 13.86
C GLY A 250 52.98 -4.51 12.67
N ALA A 251 51.88 -3.76 12.82
CA ALA A 251 51.36 -2.82 11.82
C ALA A 251 50.87 -1.54 12.52
N PRO A 252 51.76 -0.76 13.17
CA PRO A 252 51.39 0.33 14.08
C PRO A 252 50.60 1.43 13.41
N SER A 253 50.66 1.52 12.08
CA SER A 253 49.94 2.50 11.28
C SER A 253 49.02 1.81 10.25
N LEU A 254 48.58 0.58 10.57
CA LEU A 254 47.66 -0.23 9.77
C LEU A 254 48.19 -0.59 8.37
N GLN A 255 49.51 -0.76 8.23
CA GLN A 255 50.14 -1.27 7.00
C GLN A 255 49.48 -2.59 6.58
N ASN A 256 49.06 -2.71 5.31
CA ASN A 256 48.47 -3.92 4.74
C ASN A 256 47.19 -4.42 5.45
N ARG A 257 46.57 -3.61 6.31
CA ARG A 257 45.28 -3.91 6.95
C ARG A 257 44.12 -3.44 6.09
N THR A 258 42.95 -4.04 6.29
CA THR A 258 41.71 -3.71 5.57
C THR A 258 40.82 -2.78 6.39
N VAL A 259 40.84 -2.93 7.71
CA VAL A 259 39.93 -2.26 8.66
C VAL A 259 40.67 -1.14 9.38
N PHE A 260 40.00 0.00 9.61
CA PHE A 260 40.51 1.08 10.46
C PHE A 260 40.23 0.77 11.95
N THR A 261 41.00 1.35 12.85
CA THR A 261 40.82 1.17 14.30
C THR A 261 40.19 2.42 14.92
N ASN A 262 39.35 2.24 15.94
CA ASN A 262 38.99 3.31 16.88
C ASN A 262 40.22 3.70 17.70
N ALA A 263 40.90 4.76 17.27
CA ALA A 263 42.23 5.11 17.76
C ALA A 263 42.22 6.22 18.80
N LEU A 264 43.34 6.33 19.54
CA LEU A 264 43.62 7.49 20.38
C LEU A 264 44.28 8.59 19.55
N GLU A 265 43.82 9.83 19.72
CA GLU A 265 44.46 11.01 19.12
C GLU A 265 45.97 11.02 19.43
N GLY A 266 46.80 11.21 18.41
CA GLY A 266 48.26 11.16 18.47
C GLY A 266 48.88 9.79 18.13
N SER A 267 48.06 8.75 17.93
CA SER A 267 48.57 7.41 17.62
C SER A 267 48.84 7.23 16.11
N PRO A 268 49.83 6.41 15.70
CA PRO A 268 50.16 6.24 14.28
C PRO A 268 49.04 5.67 13.40
N ASP A 269 48.05 4.98 13.98
CA ASP A 269 46.84 4.46 13.34
C ASP A 269 45.65 5.43 13.37
N ALA A 270 45.80 6.62 13.98
CA ALA A 270 44.67 7.53 14.19
C ALA A 270 44.16 8.14 12.88
N ALA A 271 42.99 7.67 12.45
CA ALA A 271 42.19 8.27 11.38
C ALA A 271 40.73 8.40 11.75
N PHE A 272 40.20 7.37 12.42
CA PHE A 272 38.86 7.28 12.95
C PHE A 272 38.87 7.35 14.48
N ILE A 273 37.92 8.11 15.05
CA ILE A 273 37.74 8.24 16.50
C ILE A 273 36.26 8.15 16.84
N LYS A 274 35.92 7.24 17.75
CA LYS A 274 34.58 7.13 18.34
C LYS A 274 34.44 8.09 19.53
N TYR A 275 33.33 8.82 19.58
CA TYR A 275 32.97 9.69 20.70
C TYR A 275 31.46 9.66 20.93
N ASN A 276 30.99 8.77 21.81
CA ASN A 276 29.57 8.40 21.88
C ASN A 276 28.63 9.48 22.42
N GLU A 277 29.06 10.37 23.32
CA GLU A 277 28.19 11.37 23.95
C GLU A 277 28.40 12.75 23.30
N PRO A 278 27.47 13.25 22.45
CA PRO A 278 27.61 14.57 21.85
C PRO A 278 27.04 15.70 22.71
N ARG A 279 26.22 15.38 23.74
CA ARG A 279 25.51 16.40 24.52
C ARG A 279 26.44 17.09 25.50
N GLY A 280 26.16 18.37 25.76
CA GLY A 280 26.95 19.23 26.64
C GLY A 280 28.07 19.97 25.91
N ALA A 281 28.26 21.24 26.26
CA ALA A 281 29.14 22.16 25.53
C ALA A 281 30.59 21.66 25.39
N ASN A 282 31.14 21.03 26.44
CA ASN A 282 32.51 20.50 26.41
C ASN A 282 32.67 19.32 25.45
N ASN A 283 31.67 18.42 25.40
CA ASN A 283 31.68 17.26 24.51
C ASN A 283 31.54 17.71 23.06
N THR A 284 30.57 18.60 22.77
CA THR A 284 30.39 19.19 21.44
C THR A 284 31.66 19.91 20.97
N ALA A 285 32.30 20.71 21.83
CA ALA A 285 33.54 21.41 21.50
C ALA A 285 34.70 20.44 21.22
N THR A 286 34.76 19.32 21.94
CA THR A 286 35.76 18.27 21.72
C THR A 286 35.59 17.61 20.36
N ILE A 287 34.35 17.24 20.00
CA ILE A 287 34.04 16.67 18.68
C ILE A 287 34.38 17.67 17.56
N GLN A 288 33.96 18.93 17.70
CA GLN A 288 34.27 19.97 16.72
C GLN A 288 35.78 20.16 16.53
N ARG A 289 36.56 20.07 17.61
CA ARG A 289 38.04 20.14 17.56
C ARG A 289 38.62 18.96 16.78
N LEU A 290 38.16 17.73 17.03
CA LEU A 290 38.62 16.54 16.32
C LEU A 290 38.27 16.62 14.83
N VAL A 291 37.04 17.01 14.50
CA VAL A 291 36.58 17.20 13.12
C VAL A 291 37.43 18.25 12.41
N ARG A 292 37.71 19.39 13.05
CA ARG A 292 38.57 20.46 12.47
C ARG A 292 40.01 20.02 12.25
N LYS A 293 40.54 19.11 13.08
CA LYS A 293 41.88 18.53 12.86
C LYS A 293 41.94 17.62 11.64
N GLY A 294 40.81 17.04 11.22
CA GLY A 294 40.72 16.19 10.03
C GLY A 294 40.40 14.72 10.31
N TYR A 295 40.13 14.34 11.57
CA TYR A 295 39.68 12.99 11.91
C TYR A 295 38.27 12.71 11.37
N LEU A 296 37.99 11.44 11.09
CA LEU A 296 36.63 10.95 10.92
C LEU A 296 36.06 10.63 12.31
N VAL A 297 34.99 11.31 12.70
CA VAL A 297 34.43 11.18 14.06
C VAL A 297 33.02 10.58 14.00
N ARG A 298 32.80 9.54 14.80
CA ARG A 298 31.49 8.89 15.02
C ARG A 298 30.93 9.27 16.37
N THR A 299 29.64 9.59 16.42
CA THR A 299 28.91 9.86 17.67
C THR A 299 27.50 9.25 17.64
N ARG A 300 26.88 9.06 18.80
CA ARG A 300 25.49 8.60 18.87
C ARG A 300 24.54 9.77 18.62
N ALA A 301 23.47 9.54 17.89
CA ALA A 301 22.42 10.52 17.64
C ALA A 301 21.13 10.21 18.42
N ASP A 302 21.01 9.04 19.06
CA ASP A 302 19.94 8.70 19.98
C ASP A 302 20.34 7.66 21.03
N VAL A 303 19.46 7.49 22.02
CA VAL A 303 19.43 6.35 22.95
C VAL A 303 18.05 5.72 22.82
N PRO A 304 17.93 4.52 22.24
CA PRO A 304 16.68 3.99 21.66
C PRO A 304 15.45 4.18 22.55
N LEU A 305 15.42 3.58 23.74
CA LEU A 305 14.20 3.58 24.53
C LEU A 305 13.88 4.95 25.16
N ASP A 306 14.89 5.63 25.72
CA ASP A 306 14.67 6.92 26.40
C ASP A 306 14.25 8.01 25.41
N THR A 307 14.87 8.03 24.24
CA THR A 307 14.63 9.01 23.18
C THR A 307 13.25 8.80 22.56
N VAL A 308 12.86 7.54 22.32
CA VAL A 308 11.55 7.18 21.77
C VAL A 308 10.42 7.48 22.75
N LEU A 309 10.56 7.09 24.03
CA LEU A 309 9.54 7.33 25.04
C LEU A 309 9.34 8.84 25.31
N LYS A 310 10.42 9.63 25.27
CA LYS A 310 10.37 11.07 25.51
C LYS A 310 10.15 11.92 24.25
N ARG A 311 10.19 11.33 23.05
CA ARG A 311 10.15 12.04 21.75
C ARG A 311 11.20 13.17 21.68
N SER A 312 12.39 12.93 22.23
CA SER A 312 13.45 13.95 22.29
C SER A 312 14.36 13.88 21.07
N THR A 313 14.77 15.03 20.52
CA THR A 313 15.71 15.14 19.41
C THR A 313 17.08 15.70 19.84
N GLU A 314 17.28 15.93 21.14
CA GLU A 314 18.44 16.65 21.68
C GLU A 314 19.78 16.01 21.31
N MET A 315 19.90 14.69 21.46
CA MET A 315 21.15 13.99 21.13
C MET A 315 21.43 14.05 19.64
N ARG A 316 20.39 13.96 18.79
CA ARG A 316 20.50 14.05 17.34
C ARG A 316 20.98 15.43 16.91
N GLU A 317 20.38 16.48 17.47
CA GLU A 317 20.75 17.86 17.20
C GLU A 317 22.17 18.17 17.69
N ALA A 318 22.56 17.67 18.87
CA ALA A 318 23.92 17.77 19.36
C ALA A 318 24.92 17.02 18.45
N ALA A 319 24.58 15.80 18.00
CA ALA A 319 25.41 15.00 17.10
C ALA A 319 25.66 15.74 15.78
N PHE A 320 24.62 16.17 15.08
CA PHE A 320 24.77 16.87 13.80
C PHE A 320 25.39 18.27 13.99
N GLY A 321 25.03 19.00 15.04
CA GLY A 321 25.59 20.31 15.39
C GLY A 321 27.07 20.27 15.81
N SER A 322 27.55 19.13 16.29
CA SER A 322 28.97 18.92 16.60
C SER A 322 29.85 18.79 15.34
N GLY A 323 29.24 18.50 14.18
CA GLY A 323 29.95 18.26 12.92
C GLY A 323 30.54 16.85 12.79
N ALA A 324 30.22 15.92 13.70
CA ALA A 324 30.55 14.51 13.54
C ALA A 324 30.02 13.98 12.20
N GLN A 325 30.85 13.22 11.48
CA GLN A 325 30.54 12.74 10.14
C GLN A 325 29.55 11.57 10.15
N ILE A 326 29.46 10.83 11.25
CA ILE A 326 28.54 9.69 11.39
C ILE A 326 27.71 9.89 12.66
N GLY A 327 26.40 10.07 12.47
CA GLY A 327 25.40 10.09 13.56
C GLY A 327 24.54 8.85 13.51
N TRP A 328 24.53 8.07 14.58
CA TRP A 328 23.77 6.82 14.67
C TRP A 328 22.38 7.06 15.23
N LEU A 329 21.38 6.70 14.45
CA LEU A 329 19.99 6.66 14.88
C LEU A 329 19.57 5.19 14.99
N THR A 330 19.20 4.73 16.17
CA THR A 330 18.33 3.55 16.30
C THR A 330 17.00 3.74 15.58
N ARG A 331 16.50 4.98 15.48
CA ARG A 331 15.19 5.28 14.86
C ARG A 331 15.27 6.37 13.80
N GLN A 332 14.84 6.06 12.58
CA GLN A 332 14.71 7.07 11.54
C GLN A 332 13.37 7.81 11.67
N GLU A 333 13.35 8.93 12.40
CA GLU A 333 12.24 9.87 12.28
C GLU A 333 12.28 10.53 10.91
N THR A 334 11.55 9.97 9.94
CA THR A 334 11.22 10.67 8.71
C THR A 334 10.50 11.96 9.08
N GLY A 335 11.05 13.11 8.68
CA GLY A 335 10.48 14.43 8.97
C GLY A 335 8.97 14.44 8.76
N ILE A 336 8.23 14.63 9.86
CA ILE A 336 6.78 14.48 9.89
C ILE A 336 6.17 15.71 9.21
N MET A 337 5.98 15.62 7.90
CA MET A 337 4.96 16.42 7.24
C MET A 337 3.62 16.04 7.88
N TYR A 338 2.82 17.03 8.27
CA TYR A 338 1.57 16.82 9.01
C TYR A 338 0.68 15.77 8.33
N GLN A 339 0.32 14.72 9.06
CA GLN A 339 -0.56 13.64 8.58
C GLN A 339 -1.93 13.73 9.25
N ILE A 340 -2.99 13.55 8.44
CA ILE A 340 -4.37 13.53 8.93
C ILE A 340 -4.63 12.18 9.60
N GLY A 341 -4.96 12.18 10.90
CA GLY A 341 -5.29 10.95 11.65
C GLY A 341 -6.78 10.63 11.76
N ASN A 342 -7.67 11.58 11.46
CA ASN A 342 -9.11 11.33 11.54
C ASN A 342 -9.57 10.49 10.35
N ILE A 343 -10.06 9.27 10.60
CA ILE A 343 -10.52 8.34 9.56
C ILE A 343 -11.57 8.94 8.62
N TYR A 344 -12.46 9.82 9.10
CA TYR A 344 -13.45 10.47 8.24
C TYR A 344 -12.81 11.51 7.33
N GLY A 345 -11.78 12.22 7.80
CA GLY A 345 -11.01 13.14 6.97
C GLY A 345 -10.18 12.40 5.91
N ILE A 346 -9.54 11.30 6.33
CA ILE A 346 -8.82 10.38 5.41
C ILE A 346 -9.76 9.89 4.30
N THR A 347 -10.94 9.44 4.71
CA THR A 347 -11.95 8.89 3.81
C THR A 347 -12.49 9.95 2.87
N ALA A 348 -12.86 11.13 3.37
CA ALA A 348 -13.39 12.22 2.55
C ALA A 348 -12.43 12.60 1.40
N ILE A 349 -11.12 12.55 1.64
CA ILE A 349 -10.12 12.79 0.59
C ILE A 349 -10.01 11.57 -0.32
N ALA A 350 -9.81 10.36 0.24
CA ALA A 350 -9.59 9.15 -0.54
C ALA A 350 -10.74 8.82 -1.50
N VAL A 351 -12.00 9.02 -1.07
CA VAL A 351 -13.19 8.69 -1.87
C VAL A 351 -13.42 9.63 -3.04
N ILE A 352 -12.71 10.75 -3.14
CA ILE A 352 -12.71 11.59 -4.35
C ILE A 352 -12.31 10.74 -5.58
N GLY A 353 -11.49 9.70 -5.40
CA GLY A 353 -11.15 8.76 -6.47
C GLY A 353 -12.36 7.98 -6.99
N GLY A 354 -13.33 7.65 -6.12
CA GLY A 354 -14.64 7.14 -6.53
C GLY A 354 -15.49 8.24 -7.18
N GLY A 355 -15.38 9.48 -6.73
CA GLY A 355 -15.99 10.64 -7.40
C GLY A 355 -15.57 10.77 -8.86
N LEU A 356 -14.30 10.54 -9.20
CA LEU A 356 -13.82 10.57 -10.60
C LEU A 356 -14.59 9.60 -11.50
N PHE A 357 -14.86 8.39 -11.01
CA PHE A 357 -15.71 7.43 -11.72
C PHE A 357 -17.11 8.01 -11.97
N GLY A 358 -17.72 8.62 -10.95
CA GLY A 358 -19.02 9.28 -11.09
C GLY A 358 -19.03 10.42 -12.10
N PHE A 359 -17.97 11.24 -12.12
CA PHE A 359 -17.81 12.32 -13.09
C PHE A 359 -17.82 11.79 -14.54
N ASP A 360 -17.10 10.71 -14.83
CA ASP A 360 -17.12 10.17 -16.20
C ASP A 360 -18.52 9.69 -16.61
N ILE A 361 -19.26 9.03 -15.70
CA ILE A 361 -20.59 8.48 -16.01
C ILE A 361 -21.51 9.58 -16.56
N SER A 362 -21.67 10.67 -15.83
CA SER A 362 -22.59 11.74 -16.22
C SER A 362 -22.03 12.71 -17.25
N SER A 363 -20.72 12.69 -17.50
CA SER A 363 -20.10 13.47 -18.57
C SER A 363 -20.69 13.14 -19.94
N MET A 364 -21.11 11.89 -20.18
CA MET A 364 -21.75 11.52 -21.43
C MET A 364 -23.27 11.73 -21.36
N SER A 365 -23.95 11.35 -20.28
CA SER A 365 -25.42 11.31 -20.24
C SER A 365 -26.11 12.66 -20.52
N ALA A 366 -25.52 13.76 -20.07
CA ALA A 366 -26.03 15.11 -20.34
C ALA A 366 -25.66 15.66 -21.73
N ILE A 367 -24.53 15.21 -22.30
CA ILE A 367 -23.97 15.71 -23.56
C ILE A 367 -24.54 14.95 -24.77
N LEU A 368 -24.83 13.66 -24.64
CA LEU A 368 -25.40 12.80 -25.69
C LEU A 368 -26.60 13.42 -26.44
N PRO A 369 -27.64 13.97 -25.76
CA PRO A 369 -28.81 14.53 -26.46
C PRO A 369 -28.58 15.93 -27.05
N THR A 370 -27.42 16.56 -26.84
CA THR A 370 -27.18 17.95 -27.27
C THR A 370 -26.90 18.07 -28.76
N GLN A 371 -27.44 19.10 -29.41
CA GLN A 371 -27.19 19.35 -30.84
C GLN A 371 -25.71 19.62 -31.11
N GLN A 372 -25.03 20.33 -30.21
CA GLN A 372 -23.62 20.68 -30.34
C GLN A 372 -22.73 19.44 -30.47
N TYR A 373 -22.97 18.40 -29.64
CA TYR A 373 -22.25 17.13 -29.72
C TYR A 373 -22.61 16.36 -30.99
N ARG A 374 -23.90 16.26 -31.30
CA ARG A 374 -24.42 15.50 -32.46
C ARG A 374 -23.94 16.09 -33.78
N CYS A 375 -23.93 17.40 -33.92
CA CYS A 375 -23.44 18.06 -35.12
C CYS A 375 -21.92 17.94 -35.27
N TYR A 376 -21.16 18.00 -34.18
CA TYR A 376 -19.70 17.93 -34.24
C TYR A 376 -19.18 16.54 -34.60
N PHE A 377 -19.79 15.47 -34.07
CA PHE A 377 -19.38 14.08 -34.32
C PHE A 377 -20.34 13.33 -35.26
N ASN A 378 -20.98 14.05 -36.18
CA ASN A 378 -22.02 13.49 -37.03
C ASN A 378 -21.47 12.49 -38.05
N GLN A 379 -22.10 11.32 -38.16
CA GLN A 379 -21.80 10.29 -39.15
C GLN A 379 -23.05 9.85 -39.94
N GLY A 380 -24.21 10.48 -39.70
CA GLY A 380 -25.44 10.21 -40.45
C GLY A 380 -25.50 10.91 -41.80
N PRO A 381 -26.57 10.65 -42.60
CA PRO A 381 -26.72 11.15 -43.97
C PRO A 381 -26.86 12.68 -44.09
N LEU A 382 -27.04 13.36 -42.95
CA LEU A 382 -27.11 14.80 -42.80
C LEU A 382 -25.75 15.28 -42.27
N GLY A 383 -24.69 15.35 -43.08
CA GLY A 383 -23.35 15.84 -42.68
C GLY A 383 -23.01 17.22 -43.26
N PRO A 384 -21.98 17.94 -42.76
CA PRO A 384 -21.67 19.29 -43.23
C PRO A 384 -21.27 19.37 -44.71
N PRO A 385 -21.55 20.51 -45.40
CA PRO A 385 -22.17 21.72 -44.86
C PRO A 385 -23.68 21.74 -45.15
N PHE A 386 -24.50 22.02 -44.13
CA PHE A 386 -25.94 22.15 -44.30
C PHE A 386 -26.32 23.48 -44.94
N THR A 387 -27.02 23.42 -46.07
CA THR A 387 -27.69 24.55 -46.74
C THR A 387 -29.22 24.40 -46.69
N GLY A 388 -29.78 23.74 -45.67
CA GLY A 388 -31.22 23.47 -45.54
C GLY A 388 -31.81 23.82 -44.16
N PRO A 389 -33.14 24.04 -44.06
CA PRO A 389 -33.70 24.99 -43.08
C PRO A 389 -34.06 24.47 -41.67
N GLU A 390 -33.76 23.21 -41.27
CA GLU A 390 -34.24 22.68 -39.97
C GLU A 390 -33.21 21.78 -39.23
N ASP A 391 -32.24 22.41 -38.54
CA ASP A 391 -31.67 22.17 -37.19
C ASP A 391 -31.62 20.78 -36.49
N ALA A 392 -31.60 19.63 -37.17
CA ALA A 392 -31.46 18.32 -36.49
C ALA A 392 -30.30 17.44 -37.01
N CYS A 393 -29.13 17.49 -36.36
CA CYS A 393 -28.02 16.59 -36.63
C CYS A 393 -28.26 15.20 -36.03
N SER A 394 -27.99 14.14 -36.78
CA SER A 394 -28.20 12.74 -36.36
C SER A 394 -27.23 12.28 -35.26
N GLY A 395 -25.96 12.69 -35.31
CA GLY A 395 -24.91 12.26 -34.37
C GLY A 395 -24.08 11.08 -34.89
N PRO A 396 -23.24 10.47 -34.01
CA PRO A 396 -22.52 9.24 -34.33
C PRO A 396 -23.47 8.08 -34.62
N THR A 397 -23.05 7.09 -35.41
CA THR A 397 -23.83 5.85 -35.56
C THR A 397 -23.94 5.10 -34.23
N ALA A 398 -25.01 4.33 -34.01
CA ALA A 398 -25.23 3.61 -32.75
C ALA A 398 -24.04 2.73 -32.31
N ASN A 399 -23.36 2.07 -33.26
CA ASN A 399 -22.15 1.27 -32.98
C ASN A 399 -20.96 2.13 -32.53
N VAL A 400 -20.77 3.30 -33.16
CA VAL A 400 -19.71 4.23 -32.78
C VAL A 400 -20.03 4.90 -31.45
N GLN A 401 -21.29 5.24 -31.19
CA GLN A 401 -21.73 5.78 -29.91
C GLN A 401 -21.51 4.79 -28.77
N GLY A 402 -21.86 3.51 -28.99
CA GLY A 402 -21.54 2.42 -28.07
C GLY A 402 -20.03 2.29 -27.84
N GLY A 403 -19.22 2.40 -28.90
CA GLY A 403 -17.75 2.39 -28.81
C GLY A 403 -17.17 3.56 -28.00
N ILE A 404 -17.68 4.79 -28.17
CA ILE A 404 -17.26 5.97 -27.40
C ILE A 404 -17.57 5.78 -25.90
N THR A 405 -18.76 5.28 -25.57
CA THR A 405 -19.14 5.01 -24.18
C THR A 405 -18.32 3.86 -23.59
N ALA A 406 -18.11 2.78 -24.35
CA ALA A 406 -17.38 1.59 -23.92
C ALA A 406 -15.85 1.81 -23.79
N ALA A 407 -15.27 2.79 -24.49
CA ALA A 407 -13.82 3.06 -24.42
C ALA A 407 -13.30 3.25 -22.98
N MET A 408 -14.05 3.94 -22.13
CA MET A 408 -13.66 4.16 -20.74
C MET A 408 -13.67 2.87 -19.92
N PRO A 409 -14.77 2.09 -19.86
CA PRO A 409 -14.77 0.79 -19.18
C PRO A 409 -13.68 -0.18 -19.69
N GLY A 410 -13.37 -0.13 -20.98
CA GLY A 410 -12.26 -0.91 -21.56
C GLY A 410 -10.90 -0.54 -20.98
N GLY A 411 -10.64 0.75 -20.80
CA GLY A 411 -9.48 1.24 -20.06
C GLY A 411 -9.51 0.83 -18.58
N SER A 412 -10.68 0.93 -17.93
CA SER A 412 -10.85 0.57 -16.52
C SER A 412 -10.61 -0.91 -16.24
N PHE A 413 -10.95 -1.80 -17.17
CA PHE A 413 -10.64 -3.22 -17.09
C PHE A 413 -9.14 -3.47 -16.97
N ILE A 414 -8.35 -2.86 -17.86
CA ILE A 414 -6.89 -2.99 -17.85
C ILE A 414 -6.30 -2.28 -16.62
N GLY A 415 -6.80 -1.09 -16.29
CA GLY A 415 -6.37 -0.33 -15.13
C GLY A 415 -6.56 -1.11 -13.81
N ALA A 416 -7.69 -1.79 -13.66
CA ALA A 416 -7.98 -2.62 -12.49
C ALA A 416 -7.02 -3.82 -12.38
N LEU A 417 -6.73 -4.52 -13.48
CA LEU A 417 -5.79 -5.66 -13.49
C LEU A 417 -4.36 -5.25 -13.12
N VAL A 418 -3.89 -4.12 -13.67
CA VAL A 418 -2.54 -3.61 -13.39
C VAL A 418 -2.43 -3.03 -11.98
N SER A 419 -3.54 -2.55 -11.40
CA SER A 419 -3.54 -1.87 -10.11
C SER A 419 -2.93 -2.70 -8.98
N GLY A 420 -3.20 -4.01 -8.92
CA GLY A 420 -2.68 -4.88 -7.85
C GLY A 420 -1.15 -4.93 -7.81
N TYR A 421 -0.51 -5.06 -8.98
CA TYR A 421 0.96 -5.03 -9.08
C TYR A 421 1.53 -3.67 -8.69
N LEU A 422 0.89 -2.59 -9.16
CA LEU A 422 1.30 -1.22 -8.87
C LEU A 422 1.29 -0.94 -7.36
N THR A 423 0.26 -1.41 -6.65
CA THR A 423 0.08 -1.15 -5.22
C THR A 423 0.96 -2.00 -4.32
N ASP A 424 1.25 -3.23 -4.74
CA ASP A 424 2.17 -4.08 -4.00
C ASP A 424 3.57 -3.45 -4.00
N LYS A 425 4.02 -2.89 -5.13
CA LYS A 425 5.36 -2.30 -5.28
C LYS A 425 5.50 -0.87 -4.76
N LEU A 426 4.53 0.01 -5.03
CA LEU A 426 4.66 1.45 -4.76
C LEU A 426 3.92 1.94 -3.51
N GLY A 427 3.06 1.11 -2.92
CA GLY A 427 2.13 1.52 -1.87
C GLY A 427 0.79 2.00 -2.43
N ARG A 428 -0.21 2.09 -1.55
CA ARG A 428 -1.60 2.38 -1.93
C ARG A 428 -1.74 3.86 -2.27
N ARG A 429 -1.13 4.74 -1.48
CA ARG A 429 -1.18 6.20 -1.68
C ARG A 429 -0.59 6.63 -3.03
N ARG A 430 0.60 6.14 -3.37
CA ARG A 430 1.29 6.50 -4.63
C ARG A 430 0.57 5.96 -5.86
N ALA A 431 -0.03 4.78 -5.77
CA ALA A 431 -0.81 4.23 -6.87
C ALA A 431 -2.04 5.09 -7.21
N ILE A 432 -2.75 5.60 -6.21
CA ILE A 432 -3.87 6.52 -6.43
C ILE A 432 -3.37 7.84 -7.04
N GLN A 433 -2.22 8.36 -6.61
CA GLN A 433 -1.61 9.56 -7.22
C GLN A 433 -1.28 9.37 -8.71
N ILE A 434 -0.75 8.20 -9.09
CA ILE A 434 -0.52 7.84 -10.50
C ILE A 434 -1.84 7.82 -11.26
N GLY A 435 -2.90 7.25 -10.66
CA GLY A 435 -4.27 7.33 -11.20
C GLY A 435 -4.69 8.78 -11.50
N CYS A 436 -4.53 9.70 -10.54
CA CYS A 436 -4.86 11.11 -10.75
C CYS A 436 -4.11 11.74 -11.94
N LEU A 437 -2.82 11.43 -12.11
CA LEU A 437 -2.03 11.95 -13.24
C LEU A 437 -2.56 11.42 -14.58
N ILE A 438 -2.87 10.13 -14.65
CA ILE A 438 -3.47 9.49 -15.83
C ILE A 438 -4.81 10.13 -16.17
N TRP A 439 -5.65 10.40 -15.16
CA TRP A 439 -6.93 11.09 -15.35
C TRP A 439 -6.79 12.50 -15.92
N ILE A 440 -5.81 13.28 -15.42
CA ILE A 440 -5.56 14.63 -15.93
C ILE A 440 -5.17 14.55 -17.41
N ILE A 441 -4.27 13.63 -17.78
CA ILE A 441 -3.84 13.44 -19.18
C ILE A 441 -5.03 13.05 -20.08
N GLY A 442 -5.82 12.06 -19.68
CA GLY A 442 -6.98 11.62 -20.46
C GLY A 442 -8.07 12.70 -20.59
N SER A 443 -8.24 13.53 -19.57
CA SER A 443 -9.16 14.67 -19.55
C SER A 443 -8.69 15.80 -20.47
N VAL A 444 -7.39 16.11 -20.50
CA VAL A 444 -6.81 17.07 -21.46
C VAL A 444 -7.06 16.61 -22.90
N ILE A 445 -6.82 15.33 -23.20
CA ILE A 445 -7.04 14.76 -24.54
C ILE A 445 -8.54 14.80 -24.90
N SER A 446 -9.42 14.43 -23.98
CA SER A 446 -10.87 14.46 -24.20
C SER A 446 -11.37 15.89 -24.44
N CYS A 447 -10.94 16.85 -23.62
CA CYS A 447 -11.22 18.27 -23.81
C CYS A 447 -10.71 18.81 -25.15
N ALA A 448 -9.53 18.36 -25.60
CA ALA A 448 -8.93 18.78 -26.86
C ALA A 448 -9.43 18.00 -28.08
N ALA A 449 -10.40 17.08 -27.91
CA ALA A 449 -10.85 16.18 -28.96
C ALA A 449 -11.33 16.93 -30.22
N GLN A 450 -10.70 16.60 -31.36
CA GLN A 450 -11.07 17.12 -32.69
C GLN A 450 -11.80 16.09 -33.56
N ASN A 451 -11.71 14.81 -33.20
CA ASN A 451 -12.33 13.70 -33.92
C ASN A 451 -12.68 12.57 -32.95
N ILE A 452 -13.47 11.61 -33.42
CA ILE A 452 -13.97 10.49 -32.61
C ILE A 452 -12.81 9.63 -32.07
N GLY A 453 -11.77 9.41 -32.86
CA GLY A 453 -10.61 8.61 -32.44
C GLY A 453 -9.88 9.23 -31.23
N MET A 454 -9.65 10.54 -31.27
CA MET A 454 -9.04 11.27 -30.16
C MET A 454 -9.92 11.22 -28.90
N LEU A 455 -11.24 11.29 -29.04
CA LEU A 455 -12.18 11.14 -27.93
C LEU A 455 -12.12 9.73 -27.33
N ILE A 456 -12.10 8.68 -28.16
CA ILE A 456 -11.98 7.29 -27.71
C ILE A 456 -10.68 7.07 -26.93
N VAL A 457 -9.54 7.57 -27.45
CA VAL A 457 -8.24 7.46 -26.78
C VAL A 457 -8.24 8.21 -25.44
N GLY A 458 -8.75 9.44 -25.40
CA GLY A 458 -8.87 10.21 -24.16
C GLY A 458 -9.71 9.50 -23.10
N ARG A 459 -10.85 8.94 -23.51
CA ARG A 459 -11.74 8.17 -22.63
C ARG A 459 -11.11 6.87 -22.15
N PHE A 460 -10.37 6.16 -23.00
CA PHE A 460 -9.64 4.95 -22.61
C PHE A 460 -8.56 5.25 -21.56
N ILE A 461 -7.82 6.36 -21.73
CA ILE A 461 -6.82 6.81 -20.75
C ILE A 461 -7.50 7.18 -19.42
N ASN A 462 -8.62 7.92 -19.45
CA ASN A 462 -9.42 8.17 -18.23
C ASN A 462 -9.88 6.87 -17.57
N GLY A 463 -10.25 5.87 -18.37
CA GLY A 463 -10.58 4.52 -17.93
C GLY A 463 -9.46 3.88 -17.12
N LEU A 464 -8.20 3.92 -17.59
CA LEU A 464 -7.06 3.37 -16.84
C LEU A 464 -6.99 3.93 -15.41
N SER A 465 -7.18 5.25 -15.26
CA SER A 465 -7.25 5.88 -13.94
C SER A 465 -8.42 5.34 -13.10
N VAL A 466 -9.62 5.27 -13.68
CA VAL A 466 -10.81 4.81 -12.95
C VAL A 466 -10.67 3.36 -12.51
N GLY A 467 -10.09 2.49 -13.34
CA GLY A 467 -9.73 1.12 -12.97
C GLY A 467 -8.82 1.05 -11.76
N ILE A 468 -7.77 1.87 -11.73
CA ILE A 468 -6.83 1.94 -10.59
C ILE A 468 -7.53 2.48 -9.34
N CYS A 469 -8.19 3.63 -9.43
CA CYS A 469 -8.83 4.27 -8.28
C CYS A 469 -9.97 3.43 -7.68
N SER A 470 -10.80 2.81 -8.53
CA SER A 470 -11.93 1.98 -8.07
C SER A 470 -11.51 0.69 -7.36
N ALA A 471 -10.36 0.12 -7.74
CA ALA A 471 -9.79 -1.05 -7.06
C ALA A 471 -9.06 -0.67 -5.76
N GLN A 472 -8.34 0.46 -5.75
CA GLN A 472 -7.38 0.77 -4.69
C GLN A 472 -7.93 1.64 -3.57
N VAL A 473 -8.86 2.56 -3.85
CA VAL A 473 -9.53 3.36 -2.82
C VAL A 473 -10.23 2.50 -1.75
N PRO A 474 -11.03 1.47 -2.09
CA PRO A 474 -11.70 0.67 -1.05
C PRO A 474 -10.69 -0.13 -0.23
N VAL A 475 -9.64 -0.66 -0.85
CA VAL A 475 -8.56 -1.37 -0.15
C VAL A 475 -7.85 -0.43 0.82
N TYR A 476 -7.39 0.73 0.35
CA TYR A 476 -6.70 1.73 1.15
C TYR A 476 -7.52 2.17 2.37
N VAL A 477 -8.80 2.48 2.15
CA VAL A 477 -9.72 2.90 3.21
C VAL A 477 -10.01 1.75 4.18
N SER A 478 -10.19 0.51 3.70
CA SER A 478 -10.43 -0.66 4.55
C SER A 478 -9.24 -1.02 5.44
N GLU A 479 -8.02 -0.76 4.96
CA GLU A 479 -6.75 -0.99 5.67
C GLU A 479 -6.42 0.12 6.68
N LEU A 480 -7.17 1.22 6.68
CA LEU A 480 -7.06 2.29 7.67
C LEU A 480 -8.28 2.37 8.60
N ALA A 481 -9.39 1.71 8.23
CA ALA A 481 -10.63 1.78 8.99
C ALA A 481 -10.65 0.74 10.13
N PRO A 482 -11.10 1.12 11.34
CA PRO A 482 -11.36 0.17 12.40
C PRO A 482 -12.53 -0.76 12.02
N PRO A 483 -12.55 -2.02 12.51
CA PRO A 483 -13.54 -3.03 12.12
C PRO A 483 -15.00 -2.54 12.22
N SER A 484 -15.43 -1.93 13.33
CA SER A 484 -16.82 -1.47 13.51
C SER A 484 -17.31 -0.38 12.57
N ARG A 485 -16.41 0.33 11.88
CA ARG A 485 -16.78 1.41 10.96
C ARG A 485 -16.43 1.08 9.51
N ARG A 486 -15.76 -0.05 9.26
CA ARG A 486 -15.25 -0.43 7.95
C ARG A 486 -16.34 -0.39 6.87
N GLY A 487 -17.51 -0.98 7.12
CA GLY A 487 -18.62 -1.00 6.18
C GLY A 487 -19.06 0.40 5.76
N ARG A 488 -19.37 1.27 6.72
CA ARG A 488 -19.72 2.68 6.46
C ARG A 488 -18.64 3.46 5.72
N VAL A 489 -17.38 3.27 6.10
CA VAL A 489 -16.26 4.04 5.55
C VAL A 489 -15.95 3.59 4.12
N VAL A 490 -15.90 2.28 3.84
CA VAL A 490 -15.75 1.75 2.48
C VAL A 490 -16.98 2.05 1.63
N GLY A 491 -18.19 1.94 2.18
CA GLY A 491 -19.44 2.27 1.50
C GLY A 491 -19.53 3.74 1.06
N SER A 492 -18.81 4.65 1.73
CA SER A 492 -18.77 6.06 1.35
C SER A 492 -18.13 6.30 -0.04
N GLN A 493 -17.37 5.33 -0.56
CA GLN A 493 -16.93 5.33 -1.96
C GLN A 493 -18.11 5.35 -2.93
N GLN A 494 -19.14 4.53 -2.71
CA GLN A 494 -20.33 4.54 -3.54
C GLN A 494 -21.03 5.89 -3.46
N TRP A 495 -21.09 6.49 -2.27
CA TRP A 495 -21.68 7.80 -2.09
C TRP A 495 -20.90 8.89 -2.83
N ALA A 496 -19.57 8.83 -2.82
CA ALA A 496 -18.73 9.72 -3.62
C ALA A 496 -18.95 9.54 -5.14
N ILE A 497 -19.13 8.30 -5.62
CA ILE A 497 -19.54 8.03 -7.00
C ILE A 497 -20.87 8.75 -7.30
N THR A 498 -21.89 8.61 -6.44
CA THR A 498 -23.20 9.25 -6.66
C THR A 498 -23.11 10.78 -6.67
N TRP A 499 -22.29 11.38 -5.81
CA TRP A 499 -22.02 12.82 -5.83
C TRP A 499 -21.30 13.25 -7.11
N GLY A 500 -20.31 12.46 -7.56
CA GLY A 500 -19.60 12.71 -8.81
C GLY A 500 -20.56 12.75 -10.01
N ILE A 501 -21.48 11.78 -10.08
CA ILE A 501 -22.53 11.74 -11.11
C ILE A 501 -23.37 13.03 -11.07
N LEU A 502 -23.87 13.40 -9.89
CA LEU A 502 -24.75 14.56 -9.73
C LEU A 502 -24.07 15.89 -10.09
N ILE A 503 -22.87 16.12 -9.56
CA ILE A 503 -22.11 17.36 -9.78
C ILE A 503 -21.82 17.53 -11.27
N MET A 504 -21.28 16.48 -11.90
CA MET A 504 -20.90 16.56 -13.31
C MET A 504 -22.10 16.61 -14.24
N PHE A 505 -23.24 16.03 -13.86
CA PHE A 505 -24.49 16.20 -14.61
C PHE A 505 -24.92 17.67 -14.63
N TYR A 506 -24.92 18.36 -13.49
CA TYR A 506 -25.30 19.78 -13.43
C TYR A 506 -24.28 20.71 -14.08
N ILE A 507 -22.98 20.39 -14.00
CA ILE A 507 -21.95 21.11 -14.77
C ILE A 507 -22.24 20.98 -16.27
N SER A 508 -22.50 19.76 -16.74
CA SER A 508 -22.78 19.48 -18.14
C SER A 508 -24.09 20.13 -18.59
N TYR A 509 -25.14 20.07 -17.76
CA TYR A 509 -26.40 20.79 -17.97
C TYR A 509 -26.20 22.31 -18.10
N GLY A 510 -25.38 22.92 -17.24
CA GLY A 510 -25.04 24.34 -17.37
C GLY A 510 -24.29 24.64 -18.67
N CYS A 511 -23.48 23.70 -19.15
CA CYS A 511 -22.73 23.86 -20.39
C CYS A 511 -23.57 23.62 -21.66
N THR A 512 -24.78 23.05 -21.57
CA THR A 512 -25.65 22.89 -22.75
C THR A 512 -26.15 24.23 -23.31
N PHE A 513 -26.12 25.29 -22.50
CA PHE A 513 -26.43 26.66 -22.90
C PHE A 513 -25.27 27.36 -23.63
N LEU A 514 -24.11 26.72 -23.76
CA LEU A 514 -22.96 27.26 -24.48
C LEU A 514 -23.01 26.89 -25.95
N ASP A 515 -22.59 27.81 -26.81
CA ASP A 515 -22.56 27.59 -28.25
C ASP A 515 -21.35 26.77 -28.71
N GLY A 516 -21.59 25.90 -29.70
CA GLY A 516 -20.57 25.13 -30.39
C GLY A 516 -19.87 24.07 -29.52
N PRO A 517 -18.62 23.68 -29.87
CA PRO A 517 -17.88 22.63 -29.18
C PRO A 517 -17.60 22.89 -27.69
N LYS A 518 -17.78 24.15 -27.23
CA LYS A 518 -17.59 24.51 -25.82
C LYS A 518 -18.53 23.75 -24.89
N ALA A 519 -19.73 23.40 -25.38
CA ALA A 519 -20.74 22.69 -24.60
C ALA A 519 -20.26 21.36 -24.01
N PHE A 520 -19.38 20.64 -24.72
CA PHE A 520 -18.82 19.37 -24.25
C PHE A 520 -17.35 19.46 -23.80
N ARG A 521 -16.56 20.39 -24.35
CA ARG A 521 -15.16 20.56 -23.97
C ARG A 521 -14.99 21.13 -22.55
N VAL A 522 -15.83 22.08 -22.15
CA VAL A 522 -15.73 22.72 -20.83
C VAL A 522 -16.01 21.73 -19.69
N PRO A 523 -17.09 20.92 -19.71
CA PRO A 523 -17.29 19.87 -18.71
C PRO A 523 -16.10 18.91 -18.62
N TRP A 524 -15.58 18.43 -19.76
CA TRP A 524 -14.43 17.53 -19.78
C TRP A 524 -13.13 18.20 -19.31
N ALA A 525 -13.02 19.52 -19.36
CA ALA A 525 -11.93 20.24 -18.72
C ALA A 525 -12.11 20.29 -17.19
N LEU A 526 -13.32 20.61 -16.73
CA LEU A 526 -13.64 20.76 -15.30
C LEU A 526 -13.51 19.45 -14.51
N GLN A 527 -13.66 18.29 -15.16
CA GLN A 527 -13.45 17.00 -14.51
C GLN A 527 -12.00 16.77 -14.05
N MET A 528 -11.03 17.59 -14.46
CA MET A 528 -9.65 17.56 -13.95
C MET A 528 -9.53 18.05 -12.50
N ILE A 529 -10.43 18.93 -12.07
CA ILE A 529 -10.34 19.63 -10.79
C ILE A 529 -10.36 18.65 -9.59
N PRO A 530 -11.30 17.68 -9.50
CA PRO A 530 -11.30 16.73 -8.39
C PRO A 530 -10.04 15.87 -8.34
N ALA A 531 -9.43 15.53 -9.49
CA ALA A 531 -8.21 14.74 -9.53
C ALA A 531 -7.00 15.52 -9.00
N ILE A 532 -6.92 16.82 -9.27
CA ILE A 532 -5.88 17.70 -8.72
C ILE A 532 -6.02 17.79 -7.18
N PHE A 533 -7.25 17.99 -6.69
CA PHE A 533 -7.51 18.01 -5.25
C PHE A 533 -7.17 16.67 -4.57
N LEU A 534 -7.50 15.55 -5.20
CA LEU A 534 -7.13 14.23 -4.70
C LEU A 534 -5.61 14.03 -4.68
N ALA A 535 -4.89 14.40 -5.76
CA ALA A 535 -3.45 14.25 -5.85
C ALA A 535 -2.71 15.04 -4.75
N ILE A 536 -3.14 16.28 -4.50
CA ILE A 536 -2.61 17.13 -3.43
C ILE A 536 -3.02 16.60 -2.06
N GLY A 537 -4.29 16.22 -1.88
CA GLY A 537 -4.81 15.69 -0.62
C GLY A 537 -4.09 14.42 -0.16
N LEU A 538 -3.73 13.54 -1.09
CA LEU A 538 -2.97 12.32 -0.83
C LEU A 538 -1.60 12.58 -0.21
N VAL A 539 -1.00 13.75 -0.42
CA VAL A 539 0.30 14.11 0.20
C VAL A 539 0.21 14.14 1.73
N PHE A 540 -0.96 14.51 2.27
CA PHE A 540 -1.23 14.65 3.72
C PHE A 540 -1.83 13.38 4.35
N LEU A 541 -2.03 12.33 3.55
CA LEU A 541 -2.60 11.07 4.01
C LEU A 541 -1.49 10.06 4.37
N PRO A 542 -1.67 9.28 5.46
CA PRO A 542 -0.72 8.22 5.83
C PRO A 542 -0.74 7.08 4.81
N GLU A 543 0.37 6.33 4.70
CA GLU A 543 0.36 5.09 3.92
C GLU A 543 -0.35 3.98 4.70
N SER A 544 -0.77 2.92 4.02
CA SER A 544 -1.38 1.77 4.67
C SER A 544 -0.44 1.11 5.69
N PRO A 545 -0.86 0.91 6.96
CA PRO A 545 -0.04 0.25 7.97
C PRO A 545 0.25 -1.21 7.59
N ARG A 546 -0.69 -1.88 6.92
CA ARG A 546 -0.50 -3.26 6.45
C ARG A 546 0.54 -3.35 5.34
N TRP A 547 0.57 -2.36 4.43
CA TRP A 547 1.59 -2.29 3.38
C TRP A 547 2.98 -2.02 3.97
N LEU A 548 3.06 -1.09 4.93
CA LEU A 548 4.29 -0.73 5.62
C LEU A 548 4.87 -1.94 6.37
N ALA A 549 4.03 -2.64 7.12
CA ALA A 549 4.42 -3.84 7.85
C ALA A 549 4.95 -4.94 6.91
N ARG A 550 4.30 -5.15 5.76
CA ARG A 550 4.77 -6.11 4.73
C ARG A 550 6.17 -5.78 4.18
N HIS A 551 6.60 -4.52 4.25
CA HIS A 551 7.92 -4.06 3.84
C HIS A 551 8.89 -3.88 5.02
N ASP A 552 8.64 -4.54 6.16
CA ASP A 552 9.45 -4.43 7.38
C ASP A 552 9.51 -3.02 8.00
N ARG A 553 8.58 -2.13 7.65
CA ARG A 553 8.50 -0.76 8.18
C ARG A 553 7.60 -0.71 9.42
N TRP A 554 7.98 -1.48 10.44
CA TRP A 554 7.20 -1.68 11.67
C TRP A 554 7.00 -0.39 12.47
N GLU A 555 7.97 0.50 12.47
CA GLU A 555 7.88 1.78 13.19
C GLU A 555 6.83 2.71 12.57
N GLU A 556 6.82 2.81 11.24
CA GLU A 556 5.82 3.60 10.52
C GLU A 556 4.44 2.96 10.64
N THR A 557 4.37 1.63 10.66
CA THR A 557 3.14 0.89 10.95
C THR A 557 2.58 1.31 12.30
N ALA A 558 3.40 1.26 13.36
CA ALA A 558 3.00 1.66 14.70
C ALA A 558 2.60 3.15 14.77
N ALA A 559 3.32 4.03 14.07
CA ALA A 559 3.00 5.45 14.00
C ALA A 559 1.64 5.71 13.34
N VAL A 560 1.36 5.03 12.22
CA VAL A 560 0.07 5.15 11.51
C VAL A 560 -1.07 4.58 12.36
N LEU A 561 -0.90 3.42 12.99
CA LEU A 561 -1.93 2.85 13.87
C LEU A 561 -2.16 3.72 15.11
N THR A 562 -1.10 4.28 15.70
CA THR A 562 -1.23 5.25 16.80
C THR A 562 -2.01 6.49 16.36
N LEU A 563 -1.73 7.00 15.17
CA LEU A 563 -2.38 8.18 14.62
C LEU A 563 -3.88 7.93 14.34
N VAL A 564 -4.21 6.80 13.70
CA VAL A 564 -5.56 6.53 13.19
C VAL A 564 -6.45 5.84 14.22
N HIS A 565 -5.90 4.92 15.01
CA HIS A 565 -6.65 4.12 15.99
C HIS A 565 -6.33 4.49 17.44
N GLY A 566 -5.07 4.81 17.75
CA GLY A 566 -4.64 5.25 19.08
C GLY A 566 -5.01 6.70 19.43
N LYS A 567 -5.53 7.50 18.48
CA LYS A 567 -5.77 8.95 18.62
C LYS A 567 -4.54 9.71 19.15
N GLY A 568 -3.35 9.24 18.81
CA GLY A 568 -2.07 9.79 19.27
C GLY A 568 -1.49 9.14 20.53
N ASP A 569 -2.18 8.17 21.16
CA ASP A 569 -1.67 7.36 22.27
C ASP A 569 -0.98 6.08 21.77
N PRO A 570 0.36 5.98 21.85
CA PRO A 570 1.11 4.79 21.44
C PRO A 570 0.90 3.58 22.36
N ASN A 571 0.38 3.78 23.58
CA ASN A 571 0.19 2.73 24.58
C ASN A 571 -1.23 2.15 24.59
N SER A 572 -2.10 2.60 23.67
CA SER A 572 -3.45 2.07 23.53
C SER A 572 -3.44 0.54 23.43
N PRO A 573 -4.16 -0.19 24.31
CA PRO A 573 -4.26 -1.65 24.24
C PRO A 573 -4.74 -2.16 22.89
N PHE A 574 -5.58 -1.39 22.21
CA PHE A 574 -6.09 -1.72 20.88
C PHE A 574 -5.00 -1.65 19.80
N VAL A 575 -4.10 -0.66 19.87
CA VAL A 575 -2.98 -0.54 18.93
C VAL A 575 -1.98 -1.68 19.10
N LYS A 576 -1.72 -2.09 20.35
CA LYS A 576 -0.85 -3.25 20.63
C LYS A 576 -1.44 -4.55 20.10
N LEU A 577 -2.73 -4.79 20.37
CA LEU A 577 -3.43 -5.97 19.86
C LEU A 577 -3.37 -6.04 18.32
N GLU A 578 -3.70 -4.94 17.64
CA GLU A 578 -3.70 -4.89 16.17
C GLU A 578 -2.28 -5.01 15.58
N MET A 579 -1.27 -4.46 16.25
CA MET A 579 0.14 -4.65 15.86
C MET A 579 0.54 -6.12 15.95
N ASP A 580 0.15 -6.81 17.02
CA ASP A 580 0.46 -8.23 17.21
C ASP A 580 -0.28 -9.11 16.20
N GLU A 581 -1.55 -8.80 15.90
CA GLU A 581 -2.32 -9.44 14.81
C GLU A 581 -1.65 -9.26 13.45
N ILE A 582 -1.21 -8.04 13.11
CA ILE A 582 -0.52 -7.75 11.84
C ILE A 582 0.82 -8.49 11.76
N ARG A 583 1.58 -8.55 12.88
CA ARG A 583 2.83 -9.32 12.95
C ARG A 583 2.61 -10.81 12.71
N GLN A 584 1.65 -11.41 13.41
CA GLN A 584 1.31 -12.82 13.23
C GLN A 584 0.87 -13.13 11.80
N ALA A 585 0.06 -12.26 11.19
CA ALA A 585 -0.36 -12.40 9.81
C ALA A 585 0.82 -12.36 8.83
N ILE A 586 1.77 -11.43 9.00
CA ILE A 586 2.94 -11.31 8.11
C ILE A 586 3.90 -12.48 8.30
N GLU A 587 4.10 -12.93 9.54
CA GLU A 587 4.95 -14.10 9.83
C GLU A 587 4.37 -15.36 9.18
N PHE A 588 3.06 -15.56 9.32
CA PHE A 588 2.36 -16.65 8.62
C PHE A 588 2.46 -16.51 7.09
N GLU A 589 2.42 -15.29 6.53
CA GLU A 589 2.61 -15.07 5.09
C GLU A 589 4.03 -15.41 4.62
N ARG A 590 5.07 -15.06 5.40
CA ARG A 590 6.48 -15.37 5.08
C ARG A 590 6.75 -16.86 5.04
N GLN A 591 6.17 -17.60 5.98
CA GLN A 591 6.25 -19.06 6.02
C GLN A 591 5.57 -19.72 4.81
N ASN A 592 4.72 -18.99 4.07
CA ASN A 592 3.93 -19.46 2.94
C ASN A 592 4.19 -18.64 1.64
N ALA A 593 5.46 -18.32 1.36
CA ALA A 593 5.93 -17.29 0.41
C ALA A 593 5.50 -17.41 -1.08
N ASP A 594 4.81 -18.46 -1.52
CA ASP A 594 4.39 -18.65 -2.93
C ASP A 594 2.96 -18.17 -3.22
N VAL A 595 2.69 -16.86 -3.13
CA VAL A 595 1.36 -16.29 -3.44
C VAL A 595 1.22 -15.93 -4.93
N SER A 596 0.79 -16.88 -5.76
CA SER A 596 0.49 -16.65 -7.19
C SER A 596 -0.98 -16.30 -7.44
N PHE A 597 -1.30 -15.61 -8.55
CA PHE A 597 -2.68 -15.43 -9.03
C PHE A 597 -3.41 -16.78 -9.20
N MET A 598 -2.67 -17.83 -9.53
CA MET A 598 -3.21 -19.18 -9.72
C MET A 598 -3.77 -19.77 -8.42
N GLU A 599 -3.38 -19.24 -7.26
CA GLU A 599 -3.90 -19.70 -5.99
C GLU A 599 -5.38 -19.39 -5.77
N LEU A 600 -5.91 -18.35 -6.43
CA LEU A 600 -7.33 -18.02 -6.38
C LEU A 600 -8.21 -19.14 -6.97
N PHE A 601 -7.64 -19.98 -7.83
CA PHE A 601 -8.34 -21.09 -8.48
C PHE A 601 -8.21 -22.41 -7.72
N LYS A 602 -7.51 -22.44 -6.57
CA LYS A 602 -7.44 -23.64 -5.73
C LYS A 602 -8.81 -23.96 -5.10
N PRO A 603 -9.12 -25.23 -4.78
CA PRO A 603 -10.42 -25.64 -4.25
C PRO A 603 -10.88 -24.92 -2.98
N ASN A 604 -9.94 -24.53 -2.11
CA ASN A 604 -10.21 -23.79 -0.89
C ASN A 604 -10.61 -22.32 -1.14
N MET A 605 -10.22 -21.75 -2.28
CA MET A 605 -10.41 -20.34 -2.62
C MET A 605 -11.43 -20.11 -3.74
N ILE A 606 -11.73 -21.12 -4.56
CA ILE A 606 -12.59 -20.98 -5.74
C ILE A 606 -14.01 -20.52 -5.38
N ASN A 607 -14.55 -20.95 -4.23
CA ASN A 607 -15.85 -20.50 -3.75
C ASN A 607 -15.84 -19.00 -3.38
N ARG A 608 -14.78 -18.54 -2.71
CA ARG A 608 -14.59 -17.12 -2.36
C ARG A 608 -14.41 -16.29 -3.64
N LEU A 609 -13.58 -16.78 -4.57
CA LEU A 609 -13.35 -16.13 -5.86
C LEU A 609 -14.66 -15.98 -6.65
N HIS A 610 -15.41 -17.07 -6.79
CA HIS A 610 -16.71 -17.08 -7.46
C HIS A 610 -17.64 -16.02 -6.87
N ILE A 611 -17.80 -16.00 -5.54
CA ILE A 611 -18.67 -15.03 -4.86
C ILE A 611 -18.19 -13.59 -5.12
N GLY A 612 -16.89 -13.30 -4.99
CA GLY A 612 -16.34 -11.96 -5.20
C GLY A 612 -16.51 -11.47 -6.64
N VAL A 613 -16.23 -12.32 -7.62
CA VAL A 613 -16.37 -12.02 -9.05
C VAL A 613 -17.85 -11.83 -9.42
N PHE A 614 -18.73 -12.75 -9.01
CA PHE A 614 -20.16 -12.64 -9.34
C PHE A 614 -20.84 -11.47 -8.63
N THR A 615 -20.39 -11.06 -7.44
CA THR A 615 -20.87 -9.83 -6.80
C THR A 615 -20.75 -8.63 -7.73
N GLN A 616 -19.60 -8.52 -8.40
CA GLN A 616 -19.27 -7.42 -9.30
C GLN A 616 -19.93 -7.56 -10.67
N ILE A 617 -20.02 -8.78 -11.21
CA ILE A 617 -20.75 -9.05 -12.46
C ILE A 617 -22.24 -8.70 -12.29
N TRP A 618 -22.86 -9.15 -11.20
CA TRP A 618 -24.27 -8.89 -10.92
C TRP A 618 -24.56 -7.40 -10.75
N SER A 619 -23.69 -6.65 -10.07
CA SER A 619 -23.79 -5.19 -9.97
C SER A 619 -23.96 -4.53 -11.34
N GLN A 620 -23.24 -5.00 -12.36
CA GLN A 620 -23.38 -4.50 -13.75
C GLN A 620 -24.62 -5.02 -14.46
N LEU A 621 -24.89 -6.32 -14.38
CA LEU A 621 -26.00 -6.98 -15.05
C LEU A 621 -27.38 -6.56 -14.51
N THR A 622 -27.45 -5.82 -13.40
CA THR A 622 -28.67 -5.12 -12.96
C THR A 622 -29.19 -4.12 -13.98
N GLY A 623 -28.33 -3.62 -14.88
CA GLY A 623 -28.65 -2.55 -15.83
C GLY A 623 -28.52 -1.15 -15.23
N MET A 624 -27.98 -0.99 -14.02
CA MET A 624 -27.87 0.31 -13.36
C MET A 624 -27.07 1.35 -14.16
N ASN A 625 -25.85 1.00 -14.60
CA ASN A 625 -25.00 1.93 -15.36
C ASN A 625 -25.62 2.28 -16.70
N VAL A 626 -26.27 1.31 -17.34
CA VAL A 626 -27.00 1.50 -18.59
C VAL A 626 -28.13 2.51 -18.42
N MET A 627 -28.95 2.33 -17.38
CA MET A 627 -30.02 3.27 -17.06
C MET A 627 -29.47 4.67 -16.79
N MET A 628 -28.32 4.80 -16.11
CA MET A 628 -27.68 6.09 -15.85
C MET A 628 -27.15 6.77 -17.12
N TYR A 629 -26.53 6.03 -18.05
CA TYR A 629 -25.99 6.61 -19.29
C TYR A 629 -27.09 7.06 -20.26
N TYR A 630 -28.17 6.27 -20.36
CA TYR A 630 -29.17 6.43 -21.41
C TYR A 630 -30.55 6.86 -20.88
N ILE A 631 -30.64 7.37 -19.64
CA ILE A 631 -31.91 7.80 -19.04
C ILE A 631 -32.67 8.80 -19.92
N THR A 632 -31.95 9.71 -20.56
CA THR A 632 -32.53 10.74 -21.43
C THR A 632 -33.19 10.14 -22.67
N TYR A 633 -32.73 8.96 -23.13
CA TYR A 633 -33.38 8.22 -24.20
C TYR A 633 -34.67 7.56 -23.71
N VAL A 634 -34.64 6.95 -22.53
CA VAL A 634 -35.84 6.35 -21.91
C VAL A 634 -36.94 7.39 -21.70
N PHE A 635 -36.57 8.56 -21.19
CA PHE A 635 -37.51 9.66 -20.96
C PHE A 635 -37.94 10.36 -22.25
N GLY A 636 -37.08 10.38 -23.26
CA GLY A 636 -37.44 10.76 -24.63
C GLY A 636 -38.52 9.85 -25.21
N MET A 637 -38.38 8.53 -25.05
CA MET A 637 -39.39 7.54 -25.45
C MET A 637 -40.71 7.69 -24.68
N ALA A 638 -40.66 8.24 -23.46
CA ALA A 638 -41.84 8.59 -22.65
C ALA A 638 -42.46 9.95 -23.01
N GLY A 639 -41.99 10.61 -24.08
CA GLY A 639 -42.53 11.86 -24.60
C GLY A 639 -41.93 13.14 -23.99
N LEU A 640 -40.86 13.06 -23.20
CA LEU A 640 -40.20 14.23 -22.63
C LEU A 640 -39.14 14.79 -23.60
N THR A 641 -39.20 16.10 -23.87
CA THR A 641 -38.27 16.78 -24.78
C THR A 641 -37.56 17.95 -24.10
N GLY A 642 -36.41 18.36 -24.68
CA GLY A 642 -35.63 19.53 -24.25
C GLY A 642 -35.25 19.53 -22.77
N ASN A 643 -35.35 20.70 -22.13
CA ASN A 643 -34.99 20.90 -20.72
C ASN A 643 -35.83 20.05 -19.76
N ILE A 644 -37.10 19.76 -20.08
CA ILE A 644 -37.96 18.94 -19.23
C ILE A 644 -37.40 17.51 -19.12
N ASN A 645 -36.85 16.98 -20.20
CA ASN A 645 -36.19 15.67 -20.21
C ASN A 645 -34.92 15.69 -19.33
N LEU A 646 -34.06 16.69 -19.48
CA LEU A 646 -32.83 16.82 -18.68
C LEU A 646 -33.12 17.01 -17.20
N VAL A 647 -34.08 17.88 -16.84
CA VAL A 647 -34.48 18.12 -15.45
C VAL A 647 -35.11 16.87 -14.85
N SER A 648 -35.99 16.18 -15.58
CA SER A 648 -36.59 14.92 -15.10
C SER A 648 -35.52 13.85 -14.90
N SER A 649 -34.59 13.70 -15.85
CA SER A 649 -33.45 12.80 -15.73
C SER A 649 -32.61 13.10 -14.49
N SER A 650 -32.43 14.38 -14.14
CA SER A 650 -31.66 14.81 -12.96
C SER A 650 -32.23 14.30 -11.63
N ILE A 651 -33.55 14.13 -11.54
CA ILE A 651 -34.23 13.63 -10.33
C ILE A 651 -33.69 12.25 -9.95
N GLN A 652 -33.39 11.41 -10.95
CA GLN A 652 -32.86 10.07 -10.71
C GLN A 652 -31.48 10.12 -10.04
N TYR A 653 -30.61 11.07 -10.41
CA TYR A 653 -29.31 11.25 -9.77
C TYR A 653 -29.45 11.74 -8.33
N ILE A 654 -30.41 12.63 -8.06
CA ILE A 654 -30.72 13.10 -6.70
C ILE A 654 -31.20 11.92 -5.85
N ILE A 655 -32.12 11.10 -6.37
CA ILE A 655 -32.59 9.89 -5.70
C ILE A 655 -31.42 8.96 -5.39
N ASN A 656 -30.49 8.77 -6.35
CA ASN A 656 -29.32 7.93 -6.14
C ASN A 656 -28.45 8.41 -4.96
N VAL A 657 -28.17 9.72 -4.86
CA VAL A 657 -27.41 10.30 -3.74
C VAL A 657 -28.14 10.14 -2.41
N LEU A 658 -29.43 10.49 -2.36
CA LEU A 658 -30.21 10.45 -1.13
C LEU A 658 -30.46 9.02 -0.64
N MET A 659 -30.80 8.11 -1.55
CA MET A 659 -31.08 6.71 -1.22
C MET A 659 -29.81 5.90 -0.92
N THR A 660 -28.62 6.42 -1.19
CA THR A 660 -27.36 5.81 -0.71
C THR A 660 -27.14 6.08 0.79
N VAL A 661 -27.71 7.15 1.36
CA VAL A 661 -27.52 7.51 2.79
C VAL A 661 -28.03 6.43 3.76
N PRO A 662 -29.23 5.83 3.58
CA PRO A 662 -29.68 4.71 4.41
C PRO A 662 -28.69 3.56 4.48
N ALA A 663 -28.05 3.19 3.36
CA ALA A 663 -27.03 2.14 3.38
C ALA A 663 -25.84 2.53 4.25
N LEU A 664 -25.32 3.75 4.12
CA LEU A 664 -24.19 4.20 4.95
C LEU A 664 -24.49 4.19 6.46
N LEU A 665 -25.75 4.42 6.84
CA LEU A 665 -26.15 4.47 8.25
C LEU A 665 -26.49 3.10 8.81
N PHE A 666 -27.02 2.19 7.98
CA PHE A 666 -27.65 0.96 8.45
C PHE A 666 -27.08 -0.33 7.87
N MET A 667 -26.17 -0.30 6.88
CA MET A 667 -25.65 -1.53 6.26
C MET A 667 -24.98 -2.48 7.26
N ASP A 668 -24.33 -1.93 8.29
CA ASP A 668 -23.72 -2.73 9.36
C ASP A 668 -24.75 -3.34 10.31
N ARG A 669 -25.98 -2.82 10.36
CA ARG A 669 -27.09 -3.37 11.15
C ARG A 669 -27.98 -4.33 10.36
N TRP A 670 -28.23 -4.04 9.09
CA TRP A 670 -29.12 -4.83 8.23
C TRP A 670 -28.48 -6.14 7.76
N GLY A 671 -27.14 -6.17 7.63
CA GLY A 671 -26.44 -7.30 7.03
C GLY A 671 -26.27 -7.15 5.52
N ARG A 672 -25.22 -7.76 4.97
CA ARG A 672 -24.92 -7.73 3.53
C ARG A 672 -25.87 -8.63 2.73
N ARG A 673 -26.22 -9.79 3.26
CA ARG A 673 -27.06 -10.78 2.55
C ARG A 673 -28.48 -10.26 2.31
N PRO A 674 -29.20 -9.70 3.31
CA PRO A 674 -30.53 -9.12 3.09
C PRO A 674 -30.53 -8.00 2.06
N MET A 675 -29.48 -7.16 2.03
CA MET A 675 -29.34 -6.10 1.03
C MET A 675 -29.29 -6.68 -0.39
N PHE A 676 -28.48 -7.71 -0.64
CA PHE A 676 -28.39 -8.33 -1.96
C PHE A 676 -29.73 -8.95 -2.40
N VAL A 677 -30.37 -9.75 -1.55
CA VAL A 677 -31.61 -10.46 -1.90
C VAL A 677 -32.78 -9.48 -2.09
N ILE A 678 -33.02 -8.58 -1.13
CA ILE A 678 -34.13 -7.62 -1.19
C ILE A 678 -33.93 -6.66 -2.38
N GLY A 679 -32.71 -6.17 -2.56
CA GLY A 679 -32.36 -5.31 -3.68
C GLY A 679 -32.63 -5.98 -5.03
N ALA A 680 -32.26 -7.26 -5.17
CA ALA A 680 -32.47 -8.01 -6.41
C ALA A 680 -33.96 -8.17 -6.75
N VAL A 681 -34.78 -8.53 -5.76
CA VAL A 681 -36.23 -8.71 -5.95
C VAL A 681 -36.93 -7.39 -6.29
N LEU A 682 -36.57 -6.30 -5.61
CA LEU A 682 -37.15 -4.99 -5.91
C LEU A 682 -36.78 -4.53 -7.33
N MET A 683 -35.51 -4.61 -7.70
CA MET A 683 -35.06 -4.25 -9.05
C MET A 683 -35.70 -5.10 -10.14
N MET A 684 -35.81 -6.41 -9.92
CA MET A 684 -36.51 -7.35 -10.80
C MET A 684 -37.95 -6.89 -11.05
N THR A 685 -38.67 -6.51 -9.98
CA THR A 685 -40.06 -6.08 -10.05
C THR A 685 -40.21 -4.84 -10.94
N TRP A 686 -39.36 -3.83 -10.76
CA TRP A 686 -39.42 -2.60 -11.55
C TRP A 686 -39.01 -2.79 -13.01
N MET A 687 -38.04 -3.68 -13.28
CA MET A 687 -37.62 -4.01 -14.65
C MET A 687 -38.73 -4.73 -15.42
N PHE A 688 -39.39 -5.72 -14.81
CA PHE A 688 -40.54 -6.38 -15.43
C PHE A 688 -41.76 -5.46 -15.57
N ALA A 689 -41.98 -4.56 -14.60
CA ALA A 689 -43.03 -3.54 -14.71
C ALA A 689 -42.78 -2.60 -15.90
N ASN A 690 -41.56 -2.09 -16.07
CA ASN A 690 -41.18 -1.28 -17.23
C ASN A 690 -41.39 -2.04 -18.55
N ALA A 691 -40.93 -3.28 -18.64
CA ALA A 691 -41.12 -4.12 -19.81
C ALA A 691 -42.61 -4.33 -20.14
N GLY A 692 -43.43 -4.68 -19.15
CA GLY A 692 -44.85 -4.92 -19.32
C GLY A 692 -45.63 -3.66 -19.74
N LEU A 693 -45.29 -2.51 -19.15
CA LEU A 693 -45.90 -1.21 -19.50
C LEU A 693 -45.54 -0.80 -20.93
N MET A 694 -44.28 -0.90 -21.31
CA MET A 694 -43.84 -0.56 -22.67
C MET A 694 -44.40 -1.52 -23.72
N ALA A 695 -44.53 -2.80 -23.39
CA ALA A 695 -45.12 -3.80 -24.29
C ALA A 695 -46.62 -3.60 -24.52
N SER A 696 -47.35 -3.26 -23.45
CA SER A 696 -48.82 -3.20 -23.48
C SER A 696 -49.35 -1.87 -24.00
N TYR A 697 -48.64 -0.76 -23.74
CA TYR A 697 -49.12 0.60 -24.02
C TYR A 697 -48.20 1.42 -24.93
N GLY A 698 -47.02 0.91 -25.28
CA GLY A 698 -46.11 1.59 -26.19
C GLY A 698 -46.26 1.13 -27.64
N ARG A 699 -45.73 1.94 -28.56
CA ARG A 699 -45.74 1.71 -30.01
C ARG A 699 -44.33 1.90 -30.61
N PRO A 700 -44.00 1.24 -31.73
CA PRO A 700 -42.74 1.49 -32.43
C PRO A 700 -42.61 2.95 -32.85
N ALA A 701 -41.42 3.53 -32.68
CA ALA A 701 -41.10 4.87 -33.17
C ALA A 701 -41.00 4.89 -34.72
N PRO A 702 -41.08 6.08 -35.36
CA PRO A 702 -40.87 6.22 -36.80
C PRO A 702 -39.48 5.75 -37.26
N PRO A 703 -39.29 5.46 -38.57
CA PRO A 703 -37.96 5.14 -39.12
C PRO A 703 -36.94 6.25 -38.81
N GLY A 704 -35.82 5.88 -38.19
CA GLY A 704 -34.81 6.83 -37.67
C GLY A 704 -34.99 7.24 -36.19
N GLY A 705 -36.03 6.72 -35.53
CA GLY A 705 -36.32 6.96 -34.12
C GLY A 705 -36.92 8.33 -33.82
N LEU A 706 -37.29 8.59 -32.57
CA LEU A 706 -37.85 9.88 -32.15
C LEU A 706 -36.78 10.98 -32.26
N ASN A 707 -37.14 12.14 -32.82
CA ASN A 707 -36.23 13.30 -33.00
C ASN A 707 -34.93 12.96 -33.76
N ASN A 708 -34.99 12.04 -34.73
CA ASN A 708 -33.84 11.52 -35.48
C ASN A 708 -32.78 10.83 -34.60
N ILE A 709 -33.20 10.25 -33.46
CA ILE A 709 -32.34 9.48 -32.56
C ILE A 709 -32.76 8.01 -32.67
N ALA A 710 -31.97 7.20 -33.37
CA ALA A 710 -32.30 5.80 -33.66
C ALA A 710 -32.53 4.97 -32.38
N GLU A 711 -31.81 5.29 -31.30
CA GLU A 711 -31.91 4.65 -29.99
C GLU A 711 -33.25 4.95 -29.29
N GLN A 712 -33.97 6.01 -29.66
CA GLN A 712 -35.34 6.27 -29.20
C GLN A 712 -36.34 5.56 -30.13
N SER A 713 -36.30 4.23 -30.10
CA SER A 713 -36.99 3.34 -31.04
C SER A 713 -38.42 2.96 -30.65
N TRP A 714 -38.89 3.42 -29.49
CA TRP A 714 -40.21 3.14 -28.94
C TRP A 714 -40.85 4.43 -28.45
N GLU A 715 -42.18 4.49 -28.44
CA GLU A 715 -42.93 5.65 -27.98
C GLU A 715 -44.04 5.21 -27.03
N ILE A 716 -44.16 5.88 -25.89
CA ILE A 716 -45.24 5.69 -24.92
C ILE A 716 -45.75 7.05 -24.45
N SER A 717 -47.06 7.20 -24.29
CA SER A 717 -47.69 8.46 -23.91
C SER A 717 -48.74 8.29 -22.81
N GLY A 718 -49.22 9.39 -22.25
CA GLY A 718 -50.29 9.39 -21.24
C GLY A 718 -49.85 8.89 -19.86
N ALA A 719 -50.79 8.28 -19.11
CA ALA A 719 -50.54 7.75 -17.78
C ALA A 719 -49.49 6.61 -17.75
N PRO A 720 -49.45 5.67 -18.73
CA PRO A 720 -48.41 4.64 -18.79
C PRO A 720 -46.98 5.19 -18.89
N ALA A 721 -46.77 6.30 -19.61
CA ALA A 721 -45.46 6.96 -19.70
C ALA A 721 -44.98 7.47 -18.32
N LYS A 722 -45.88 8.06 -17.52
CA LYS A 722 -45.58 8.48 -16.15
C LYS A 722 -45.25 7.29 -15.25
N ALA A 723 -45.93 6.16 -15.44
CA ALA A 723 -45.64 4.93 -14.70
C ALA A 723 -44.26 4.35 -15.03
N VAL A 724 -43.81 4.39 -16.29
CA VAL A 724 -42.45 4.01 -16.70
C VAL A 724 -41.40 4.90 -16.04
N ILE A 725 -41.63 6.21 -16.00
CA ILE A 725 -40.75 7.16 -15.32
C ILE A 725 -40.67 6.84 -13.82
N ALA A 726 -41.81 6.61 -13.16
CA ALA A 726 -41.86 6.26 -11.75
C ALA A 726 -41.16 4.93 -11.43
N CYS A 727 -41.38 3.88 -12.22
CA CYS A 727 -40.71 2.59 -12.07
C CYS A 727 -39.19 2.74 -12.23
N THR A 728 -38.74 3.61 -13.14
CA THR A 728 -37.32 3.91 -13.35
C THR A 728 -36.68 4.64 -12.16
N TYR A 729 -37.43 5.53 -11.48
CA TYR A 729 -36.97 6.12 -10.22
C TYR A 729 -36.94 5.11 -9.07
N LEU A 730 -37.96 4.25 -8.97
CA LEU A 730 -38.04 3.21 -7.93
C LEU A 730 -36.96 2.14 -8.10
N PHE A 731 -36.57 1.82 -9.33
CA PHE A 731 -35.42 0.97 -9.63
C PHE A 731 -34.13 1.52 -9.00
N VAL A 732 -33.83 2.81 -9.22
CA VAL A 732 -32.65 3.46 -8.63
C VAL A 732 -32.76 3.59 -7.12
N ALA A 733 -33.95 3.93 -6.61
CA ALA A 733 -34.21 3.96 -5.17
C ALA A 733 -34.05 2.60 -4.50
N SER A 734 -34.13 1.50 -5.26
CA SER A 734 -33.88 0.14 -4.77
C SER A 734 -32.40 -0.23 -4.86
N TYR A 735 -31.71 0.12 -5.95
CA TYR A 735 -30.28 -0.16 -6.14
C TYR A 735 -29.38 0.59 -5.14
N ALA A 736 -29.62 1.89 -4.96
CA ALA A 736 -28.78 2.78 -4.18
C ALA A 736 -28.58 2.38 -2.70
N PRO A 737 -29.63 1.96 -1.95
CA PRO A 737 -29.47 1.51 -0.57
C PRO A 737 -29.04 0.05 -0.44
N THR A 738 -28.96 -0.71 -1.55
CA THR A 738 -28.68 -2.16 -1.52
C THR A 738 -27.38 -2.48 -2.24
N TRP A 739 -27.46 -2.82 -3.53
CA TRP A 739 -26.37 -3.32 -4.35
C TRP A 739 -25.25 -2.31 -4.58
N GLY A 740 -25.57 -1.02 -4.67
CA GLY A 740 -24.58 0.03 -4.89
C GLY A 740 -23.41 -0.08 -3.90
N PRO A 741 -23.63 0.19 -2.60
CA PRO A 741 -22.56 0.14 -1.60
C PRO A 741 -22.15 -1.31 -1.26
N ALA A 742 -23.09 -2.25 -1.22
CA ALA A 742 -22.79 -3.63 -0.83
C ALA A 742 -21.81 -4.30 -1.82
N SER A 743 -21.93 -4.03 -3.13
CA SER A 743 -21.05 -4.63 -4.14
C SER A 743 -19.57 -4.24 -4.02
N TRP A 744 -19.27 -3.06 -3.48
CA TRP A 744 -17.89 -2.60 -3.23
C TRP A 744 -17.34 -3.03 -1.88
N VAL A 745 -18.21 -3.14 -0.86
CA VAL A 745 -17.81 -3.53 0.50
C VAL A 745 -17.56 -5.03 0.61
N TYR A 746 -18.31 -5.84 -0.13
CA TYR A 746 -18.32 -7.29 0.05
C TYR A 746 -17.05 -8.03 -0.43
N PRO A 747 -16.45 -7.72 -1.61
CA PRO A 747 -15.24 -8.42 -2.05
C PRO A 747 -14.04 -8.27 -1.09
N PRO A 748 -13.72 -7.08 -0.54
CA PRO A 748 -12.68 -6.95 0.47
C PRO A 748 -12.94 -7.73 1.77
N GLU A 749 -14.21 -7.98 2.13
CA GLU A 749 -14.59 -8.70 3.36
C GLU A 749 -14.46 -10.21 3.26
N ILE A 750 -14.57 -10.80 2.06
CA ILE A 750 -14.53 -12.25 1.87
C ILE A 750 -13.12 -12.81 1.60
N PHE A 751 -12.16 -11.95 1.23
CA PHE A 751 -10.81 -12.37 0.88
C PHE A 751 -9.81 -12.18 2.04
N PRO A 752 -8.95 -13.19 2.29
CA PRO A 752 -7.91 -13.10 3.31
C PRO A 752 -6.83 -12.08 2.89
N LEU A 753 -6.18 -11.46 3.88
CA LEU A 753 -5.22 -10.37 3.70
C LEU A 753 -4.17 -10.69 2.61
N ARG A 754 -3.58 -11.89 2.68
CA ARG A 754 -2.52 -12.38 1.80
C ARG A 754 -2.79 -12.24 0.30
N ILE A 755 -4.03 -12.46 -0.14
CA ILE A 755 -4.40 -12.43 -1.56
C ILE A 755 -5.42 -11.34 -1.90
N ARG A 756 -5.89 -10.58 -0.91
CA ARG A 756 -6.98 -9.61 -1.05
C ARG A 756 -6.75 -8.63 -2.18
N GLY A 757 -5.56 -8.03 -2.27
CA GLY A 757 -5.25 -7.07 -3.33
C GLY A 757 -5.47 -7.64 -4.74
N LYS A 758 -4.98 -8.86 -4.97
CA LYS A 758 -5.12 -9.57 -6.26
C LYS A 758 -6.57 -10.01 -6.52
N ALA A 759 -7.25 -10.52 -5.50
CA ALA A 759 -8.62 -11.02 -5.59
C ALA A 759 -9.64 -9.90 -5.82
N VAL A 760 -9.48 -8.77 -5.12
CA VAL A 760 -10.29 -7.57 -5.30
C VAL A 760 -10.02 -6.97 -6.69
N ALA A 761 -8.76 -6.87 -7.13
CA ALA A 761 -8.43 -6.43 -8.48
C ALA A 761 -9.10 -7.28 -9.57
N LEU A 762 -9.09 -8.62 -9.41
CA LEU A 762 -9.77 -9.54 -10.34
C LEU A 762 -11.30 -9.35 -10.31
N SER A 763 -11.90 -9.23 -9.12
CA SER A 763 -13.34 -8.98 -8.96
C SER A 763 -13.74 -7.63 -9.60
N THR A 764 -12.96 -6.58 -9.38
CA THR A 764 -13.17 -5.26 -9.99
C THR A 764 -12.94 -5.30 -11.51
N SER A 765 -12.00 -6.09 -12.02
CA SER A 765 -11.85 -6.28 -13.46
C SER A 765 -13.09 -6.94 -14.08
N ALA A 766 -13.72 -7.89 -13.37
CA ALA A 766 -14.98 -8.49 -13.81
C ALA A 766 -16.14 -7.47 -13.84
N ASN A 767 -16.16 -6.50 -12.91
CA ASN A 767 -17.05 -5.35 -13.01
C ASN A 767 -16.84 -4.61 -14.35
N TRP A 768 -15.60 -4.22 -14.64
CA TRP A 768 -15.31 -3.37 -15.79
C TRP A 768 -15.49 -4.05 -17.14
N ILE A 769 -15.19 -5.34 -17.27
CA ILE A 769 -15.40 -6.06 -18.54
C ILE A 769 -16.90 -6.21 -18.88
N PHE A 770 -17.75 -6.44 -17.87
CA PHE A 770 -19.20 -6.48 -18.08
C PHE A 770 -19.76 -5.08 -18.31
N ASN A 771 -19.21 -4.06 -17.66
CA ASN A 771 -19.56 -2.67 -17.96
C ASN A 771 -19.20 -2.29 -19.40
N PHE A 772 -18.02 -2.71 -19.88
CA PHE A 772 -17.59 -2.56 -21.27
C PHE A 772 -18.57 -3.22 -22.25
N ALA A 773 -18.90 -4.49 -21.99
CA ALA A 773 -19.83 -5.25 -22.83
C ALA A 773 -21.21 -4.59 -22.89
N LEU A 774 -21.78 -4.19 -21.75
CA LEU A 774 -23.09 -3.56 -21.69
C LEU A 774 -23.10 -2.16 -22.31
N SER A 775 -22.05 -1.35 -22.08
CA SER A 775 -21.93 -0.01 -22.67
C SER A 775 -21.89 -0.04 -24.20
N TYR A 776 -21.27 -1.08 -24.77
CA TYR A 776 -21.25 -1.30 -26.21
C TYR A 776 -22.58 -1.89 -26.73
N PHE A 777 -23.13 -2.88 -26.03
CA PHE A 777 -24.29 -3.65 -26.49
C PHE A 777 -25.62 -2.88 -26.44
N VAL A 778 -25.80 -1.98 -25.47
CA VAL A 778 -27.13 -1.41 -25.21
C VAL A 778 -27.65 -0.46 -26.29
N PRO A 779 -26.88 0.49 -26.85
CA PRO A 779 -27.42 1.35 -27.92
C PRO A 779 -27.94 0.53 -29.11
N PRO A 780 -27.19 -0.48 -29.65
CA PRO A 780 -27.74 -1.42 -30.63
C PRO A 780 -28.95 -2.22 -30.13
N ALA A 781 -29.00 -2.58 -28.85
CA ALA A 781 -30.13 -3.31 -28.28
C ALA A 781 -31.41 -2.45 -28.24
N PHE A 782 -31.32 -1.16 -27.93
CA PHE A 782 -32.47 -0.26 -28.03
C PHE A 782 -33.00 -0.17 -29.46
N VAL A 783 -32.14 -0.19 -30.47
CA VAL A 783 -32.58 -0.18 -31.88
C VAL A 783 -33.25 -1.51 -32.26
N ASN A 784 -32.61 -2.64 -31.96
CA ASN A 784 -33.00 -3.94 -32.51
C ASN A 784 -34.05 -4.69 -31.68
N ILE A 785 -33.97 -4.61 -30.35
CA ILE A 785 -34.85 -5.35 -29.43
C ILE A 785 -35.74 -4.42 -28.58
N GLN A 786 -35.53 -3.10 -28.67
CA GLN A 786 -36.44 -2.06 -28.15
C GLN A 786 -36.77 -2.26 -26.66
N TRP A 787 -38.04 -2.31 -26.28
CA TRP A 787 -38.48 -2.51 -24.90
C TRP A 787 -38.09 -3.87 -24.31
N LYS A 788 -37.73 -4.87 -25.13
CA LYS A 788 -37.33 -6.20 -24.65
C LYS A 788 -36.01 -6.16 -23.88
N VAL A 789 -35.22 -5.09 -23.99
CA VAL A 789 -34.04 -4.85 -23.16
C VAL A 789 -34.37 -4.95 -21.67
N TYR A 790 -35.54 -4.42 -21.24
CA TYR A 790 -35.96 -4.47 -19.84
C TYR A 790 -36.31 -5.89 -19.36
N LEU A 791 -36.79 -6.77 -20.26
CA LEU A 791 -36.99 -8.19 -19.94
C LEU A 791 -35.65 -8.89 -19.67
N VAL A 792 -34.62 -8.61 -20.48
CA VAL A 792 -33.29 -9.18 -20.29
C VAL A 792 -32.72 -8.81 -18.93
N PHE A 793 -32.75 -7.53 -18.56
CA PHE A 793 -32.30 -7.08 -17.23
C PHE A 793 -33.18 -7.61 -16.09
N GLY A 794 -34.49 -7.74 -16.30
CA GLY A 794 -35.39 -8.39 -15.34
C GLY A 794 -35.01 -9.85 -15.06
N CYS A 795 -34.70 -10.62 -16.11
CA CYS A 795 -34.23 -12.00 -16.00
C CYS A 795 -32.87 -12.10 -15.29
N PHE A 796 -31.94 -11.17 -15.56
CA PHE A 796 -30.68 -11.11 -14.81
C PHE A 796 -30.90 -10.81 -13.33
N CYS A 797 -31.78 -9.87 -12.99
CA CYS A 797 -32.14 -9.59 -11.60
C CYS A 797 -32.81 -10.80 -10.91
N ALA A 798 -33.60 -11.60 -11.62
CA ALA A 798 -34.18 -12.84 -11.11
C ALA A 798 -33.12 -13.90 -10.82
N ALA A 799 -32.21 -14.15 -11.79
CA ALA A 799 -31.09 -15.07 -11.60
C ALA A 799 -30.16 -14.63 -10.47
N MET A 800 -29.91 -13.32 -10.36
CA MET A 800 -29.16 -12.69 -9.29
C MET A 800 -29.81 -12.92 -7.91
N ALA A 801 -31.13 -12.79 -7.79
CA ALA A 801 -31.84 -13.05 -6.54
C ALA A 801 -31.68 -14.51 -6.09
N VAL A 802 -31.82 -15.46 -7.01
CA VAL A 802 -31.64 -16.89 -6.74
C VAL A 802 -30.19 -17.18 -6.35
N HIS A 803 -29.23 -16.70 -7.13
CA HIS A 803 -27.80 -16.92 -6.88
C HIS A 803 -27.39 -16.38 -5.50
N THR A 804 -27.68 -15.11 -5.22
CA THR A 804 -27.30 -14.49 -3.93
C THR A 804 -27.98 -15.12 -2.73
N PHE A 805 -29.21 -15.63 -2.88
CA PHE A 805 -29.91 -16.30 -1.78
C PHE A 805 -29.18 -17.56 -1.30
N PHE A 806 -28.64 -18.37 -2.24
CA PHE A 806 -28.04 -19.67 -1.94
C PHE A 806 -26.54 -19.62 -1.63
N LEU A 807 -25.78 -18.73 -2.27
CA LEU A 807 -24.32 -18.80 -2.27
C LEU A 807 -23.62 -17.67 -1.51
N PHE A 808 -24.29 -16.57 -1.17
CA PHE A 808 -23.63 -15.40 -0.55
C PHE A 808 -23.79 -15.44 0.99
N PRO A 809 -22.71 -15.70 1.76
CA PRO A 809 -22.74 -15.69 3.22
C PRO A 809 -22.80 -14.27 3.80
N GLU A 810 -23.25 -14.17 5.04
CA GLU A 810 -23.32 -12.91 5.81
C GLU A 810 -21.97 -12.58 6.46
N THR A 811 -21.41 -11.42 6.10
CA THR A 811 -20.12 -10.90 6.58
C THR A 811 -20.27 -9.80 7.63
N ALA A 812 -21.47 -9.26 7.85
CA ALA A 812 -21.66 -8.10 8.73
C ALA A 812 -21.30 -8.38 10.19
N GLY A 813 -20.41 -7.54 10.73
CA GLY A 813 -19.99 -7.58 12.13
C GLY A 813 -18.97 -8.67 12.47
N LYS A 814 -18.49 -9.43 11.49
CA LYS A 814 -17.44 -10.45 11.68
C LYS A 814 -16.05 -9.86 11.46
N THR A 815 -15.04 -10.41 12.14
CA THR A 815 -13.64 -10.15 11.78
C THR A 815 -13.30 -10.83 10.46
N LEU A 816 -12.17 -10.48 9.84
CA LEU A 816 -11.78 -11.08 8.56
C LEU A 816 -11.42 -12.56 8.74
N GLU A 817 -10.91 -12.86 9.93
CA GLU A 817 -10.47 -14.16 10.42
C GLU A 817 -11.68 -15.06 10.73
N ASP A 818 -12.75 -14.51 11.32
CA ASP A 818 -14.02 -15.24 11.50
C ASP A 818 -14.66 -15.61 10.15
N VAL A 819 -14.56 -14.72 9.15
CA VAL A 819 -15.03 -15.00 7.79
C VAL A 819 -14.20 -16.12 7.16
N GLU A 820 -12.89 -16.12 7.36
CA GLU A 820 -12.00 -17.19 6.92
C GLU A 820 -12.39 -18.54 7.54
N GLU A 821 -12.58 -18.58 8.85
CA GLU A 821 -13.01 -19.78 9.57
C GLU A 821 -14.38 -20.29 9.08
N MET A 822 -15.33 -19.40 8.83
CA MET A 822 -16.64 -19.74 8.28
C MET A 822 -16.54 -20.44 6.92
N PHE A 823 -15.65 -19.97 6.04
CA PHE A 823 -15.40 -20.61 4.75
C PHE A 823 -14.66 -21.95 4.91
N MET A 824 -13.72 -22.08 5.86
CA MET A 824 -13.03 -23.35 6.12
C MET A 824 -13.96 -24.42 6.69
N ARG A 825 -14.87 -24.03 7.59
CA ARG A 825 -15.90 -24.91 8.16
C ARG A 825 -17.03 -25.26 7.19
N GLY A 826 -17.07 -24.66 6.01
CA GLY A 826 -18.06 -24.95 4.97
C GLY A 826 -19.51 -24.63 5.39
N ILE A 827 -19.70 -23.58 6.21
CA ILE A 827 -21.05 -23.23 6.69
C ILE A 827 -21.91 -22.75 5.52
N PRO A 828 -23.10 -23.36 5.28
CA PRO A 828 -23.98 -22.92 4.20
C PRO A 828 -24.39 -21.45 4.35
N ALA A 829 -24.32 -20.69 3.26
CA ALA A 829 -24.56 -19.24 3.26
C ALA A 829 -25.88 -18.83 3.93
N TYR A 830 -26.98 -19.56 3.73
CA TYR A 830 -28.28 -19.26 4.32
C TYR A 830 -28.38 -19.50 5.85
N LYS A 831 -27.37 -20.11 6.49
CA LYS A 831 -27.31 -20.33 7.95
C LYS A 831 -26.49 -19.25 8.69
N THR A 832 -25.82 -18.36 7.95
CA THR A 832 -24.99 -17.30 8.52
C THR A 832 -25.86 -16.15 9.07
N LYS A 833 -25.42 -15.49 10.16
CA LYS A 833 -26.16 -14.41 10.85
C LYS A 833 -25.31 -13.15 11.04
N VAL A 834 -25.95 -12.03 11.30
CA VAL A 834 -25.29 -10.73 11.61
C VAL A 834 -24.77 -10.73 13.05
N GLU A 835 -23.53 -10.29 13.27
CA GLU A 835 -22.86 -10.32 14.61
C GLU A 835 -22.54 -8.93 15.19
N TYR A 836 -23.06 -7.87 14.58
CA TYR A 836 -22.76 -6.47 14.89
C TYR A 836 -22.81 -6.06 16.37
N SER A 837 -23.77 -6.56 17.15
CA SER A 837 -23.91 -6.18 18.57
C SER A 837 -22.79 -6.75 19.45
N SER A 838 -22.32 -7.96 19.15
CA SER A 838 -21.28 -8.64 19.93
C SER A 838 -19.92 -7.96 19.78
N THR A 839 -19.53 -7.65 18.54
CA THR A 839 -18.29 -6.97 18.18
C THR A 839 -18.24 -5.54 18.74
N ARG A 840 -19.36 -4.80 18.68
CA ARG A 840 -19.44 -3.44 19.24
C ARG A 840 -19.28 -3.41 20.76
N ASN A 841 -19.69 -4.48 21.46
CA ASN A 841 -19.53 -4.59 22.90
C ASN A 841 -18.09 -4.97 23.28
N ALA A 842 -17.45 -5.87 22.51
CA ALA A 842 -16.03 -6.18 22.64
C ALA A 842 -15.14 -4.94 22.45
N GLU A 843 -15.40 -4.11 21.44
CA GLU A 843 -14.68 -2.86 21.20
C GLU A 843 -14.83 -1.82 22.33
N ARG A 844 -15.89 -1.92 23.14
CA ARG A 844 -16.12 -1.05 24.31
C ARG A 844 -15.47 -1.59 25.60
N GLY A 845 -14.71 -2.69 25.51
CA GLY A 845 -14.10 -3.35 26.65
C GLY A 845 -15.10 -4.12 27.53
N GLN A 846 -16.32 -4.34 27.04
CA GLN A 846 -17.34 -5.13 27.72
C GLN A 846 -17.27 -6.57 27.18
N PHE A 847 -16.34 -7.36 27.71
CA PHE A 847 -16.33 -8.80 27.49
C PHE A 847 -17.49 -9.43 28.26
N GLU A 848 -18.58 -9.76 27.57
CA GLU A 848 -19.56 -10.71 28.14
C GLU A 848 -18.90 -12.09 28.19
N SER A 849 -18.91 -12.70 29.38
CA SER A 849 -18.35 -14.04 29.58
C SER A 849 -19.03 -15.01 28.60
N LYS A 850 -18.23 -15.69 27.77
CA LYS A 850 -18.67 -16.75 26.86
C LYS A 850 -19.52 -17.79 27.60
N LYS A 851 -20.85 -17.72 27.49
CA LYS A 851 -21.73 -18.89 27.62
C LYS A 851 -21.93 -19.47 26.22
N GLY A 852 -21.13 -20.48 25.87
CA GLY A 852 -21.29 -21.20 24.60
C GLY A 852 -20.09 -22.04 24.14
N LEU A 853 -18.93 -21.95 24.79
CA LEU A 853 -17.76 -22.78 24.49
C LEU A 853 -17.52 -23.82 25.59
N GLU A 854 -18.56 -24.59 25.90
CA GLU A 854 -18.46 -25.87 26.60
C GLU A 854 -19.34 -26.88 25.87
N GLN A 855 -18.90 -27.33 24.68
CA GLN A 855 -19.34 -28.62 24.15
C GLN A 855 -18.18 -29.35 23.45
N SER A 856 -17.62 -30.28 24.22
CA SER A 856 -16.86 -31.50 23.89
C SER A 856 -15.47 -31.40 23.20
N PRO A 857 -14.41 -31.89 23.88
CA PRO A 857 -13.08 -32.17 23.31
C PRO A 857 -13.01 -33.35 22.31
N GLU A 858 -14.09 -34.06 22.02
CA GLU A 858 -14.05 -35.33 21.25
C GLU A 858 -14.18 -35.20 19.72
N ARG A 859 -14.05 -34.00 19.13
CA ARG A 859 -14.16 -33.83 17.65
C ARG A 859 -12.92 -33.27 16.96
N VAL A 860 -11.83 -33.05 17.69
CA VAL A 860 -10.56 -32.57 17.12
C VAL A 860 -9.81 -33.71 16.41
N GLU A 861 -10.06 -34.97 16.74
CA GLU A 861 -9.40 -36.12 16.09
C GLU A 861 -9.91 -36.40 14.66
N ASP A 862 -11.17 -36.07 14.33
CA ASP A 862 -11.74 -36.36 13.00
C ASP A 862 -11.29 -35.36 11.90
N ALA A 863 -10.82 -34.16 12.29
CA ALA A 863 -10.39 -33.13 11.34
C ALA A 863 -8.95 -33.35 10.83
N ALA A 864 -8.12 -34.08 11.58
CA ALA A 864 -6.76 -34.42 11.17
C ALA A 864 -6.69 -35.56 10.14
N GLN A 865 -7.79 -36.30 9.92
CA GLN A 865 -7.83 -37.46 9.01
C GLN A 865 -8.30 -37.16 7.58
N LYS A 866 -8.56 -35.90 7.22
CA LYS A 866 -8.97 -35.52 5.85
C LYS A 866 -8.24 -34.26 5.34
N VAL A 867 -6.92 -34.24 5.49
CA VAL A 867 -6.02 -33.40 4.70
C VAL A 867 -5.77 -34.05 3.34
#